data_AF-A0A958RY66-F1
#
_entry.id   AF-A0A958RY66-F1
#
_cell.length_a   1.000
_cell.length_b   1.000
_cell.length_c   1.000
_cell.angle_alpha   90.00
_cell.angle_beta   90.00
_cell.angle_gamma   90.00
#
_symmetry.space_group_name_H-M   'P 1'
#
loop_
_entity.id
_entity.type
_entity.pdbx_description
1 polymer ?
#
loop_
_entity_poly.entity_id
_entity_poly.type
_entity_poly.pdbx_seq_one_letter_code
_entity_poly.pdbx_strand_id
1 'polypeptide(L)'
;VGNTDPKSTLDISASSTTSPTNKDGILIPRIDNFPTINPTADQDGMMVFATGNGTPTKGFYYWNNGSAAWVSILGVKKIDDLVDGKSDSDGSNDGSSIFLGDGAGNSDDETDNGNVGIGKNALLSNSSGHSNIGIGFQSMLFNTTGTNNTALGRQALLNNTNGDFNVAIAPYALYDNLSGSRNIAIGHSSLFNNQGTNNVSVGVNSLFNNTSGSENISIGYNSLYSATTASSNTAVGSYALFNTTTGRYNTALGTSALYNNSTGQNNTAIGFWSGYNSTGNDNVYLGYRAGFSNADNNRLFIENTDSNTPLIYGEFDTNILRINGALQVNNPTTTGYSFPTIDGTAGQVMTTDGSGNISFQNINTGNDWSLSGNNTLSTNFLGTTNNLDLKFRSNNIEYLRLSTTGQLEIFNTSESIKIGESAGEGAIGSRNVFVGHEVARFQGATSLDNIGIGHEALRTITGSSNIAIGSSALRDTNSSNNIAIGDNSMWKNDTGAANTAIGYVTLGENDTGSNNTALGALAGRLNVSGNNNSFIGHQSGYFSTGNNNVFLGYQSGLNEIGSNKLYIESSNADANNALIYGEFDNDILRTNGQLQIGNPSTTGYALPTTDGTAGQVLTTDGTGNITFQNASSDVDFYELGTSTPPDNINDDKATLGTLTIGGNSAPTATLNVLDNDGSYTAGIRSYRTFSNNTSITRRGMTSFLESGASNNDYLVGYFSQLAGSMNTFSFNYTAMNEGSVNNFSVHYNGDYSNTSGTGNLFGTNVNFFSGVTNTGNKYGHRAFIDSSIPGFHFGIISDVQKANSFSGMFIGRVSIGNDPSTDRYILPTADGNAGQVMTTDGSGNVTFQDPTTDTDNQQIDNFSFNSSTNILTLEIEDDGQAAQTVDLSSLNPTKSVARIYMSVAQTETGGGITKVNFDTVDFDINSDFNNSTDEFEVPATGLYRVTAQITLASNTGTGVFGVRIRVNGTQERRSEYNHHGNGELVRQVTSILNLTAGQTIDVAFARPTTGATIDQNARASFFEIEQIQ
;
A
#
# COMPACT_ATOMS: atom_id res chain seq x y z
N VAL A 1 7.73 95.05 -71.76
CA VAL A 1 7.66 96.52 -71.56
C VAL A 1 7.20 97.17 -72.85
N GLY A 2 6.12 97.96 -72.85
CA GLY A 2 5.76 98.83 -73.98
C GLY A 2 5.18 98.19 -75.26
N ASN A 3 4.51 97.02 -75.18
CA ASN A 3 3.81 96.39 -76.31
C ASN A 3 2.32 96.20 -75.95
N THR A 4 1.41 96.48 -76.90
CA THR A 4 -0.05 96.34 -76.76
C THR A 4 -0.60 94.99 -77.27
N ASP A 5 0.23 94.11 -77.82
CA ASP A 5 -0.13 92.71 -78.17
C ASP A 5 0.96 91.73 -77.70
N PRO A 6 0.96 91.30 -76.43
CA PRO A 6 2.03 90.51 -75.83
C PRO A 6 1.90 89.00 -76.12
N LYS A 7 2.12 88.59 -77.36
CA LYS A 7 2.40 87.17 -77.72
C LYS A 7 3.90 86.79 -77.59
N SER A 8 4.66 87.50 -76.76
CA SER A 8 6.09 87.28 -76.59
C SER A 8 6.39 86.25 -75.50
N THR A 9 6.93 85.09 -75.89
CA THR A 9 7.69 84.21 -75.00
C THR A 9 8.91 84.96 -74.47
N LEU A 10 8.88 85.38 -73.21
CA LEU A 10 9.99 86.05 -72.55
C LEU A 10 11.00 85.00 -72.06
N ASP A 11 12.04 84.77 -72.86
CA ASP A 11 13.22 84.01 -72.45
C ASP A 11 14.25 84.96 -71.82
N ILE A 12 14.57 84.75 -70.54
CA ILE A 12 15.67 85.45 -69.85
C ILE A 12 16.70 84.41 -69.39
N SER A 13 17.66 84.13 -70.27
CA SER A 13 18.87 83.39 -69.94
C SER A 13 19.81 84.26 -69.09
N ALA A 14 20.30 83.71 -67.97
CA ALA A 14 21.33 84.37 -67.17
C ALA A 14 22.68 84.42 -67.91
N SER A 15 23.45 85.50 -67.75
CA SER A 15 24.77 85.65 -68.36
C SER A 15 25.78 84.55 -67.97
N SER A 16 25.55 83.90 -66.82
CA SER A 16 26.15 82.61 -66.47
C SER A 16 25.14 81.77 -65.67
N THR A 17 25.02 80.49 -66.02
CA THR A 17 24.17 79.52 -65.31
C THR A 17 24.79 79.04 -64.00
N THR A 18 26.09 79.27 -63.77
CA THR A 18 26.82 78.87 -62.55
C THR A 18 27.09 80.02 -61.59
N SER A 19 27.13 81.26 -62.10
CA SER A 19 27.33 82.49 -61.31
C SER A 19 26.56 83.67 -61.93
N PRO A 20 25.22 83.72 -61.82
CA PRO A 20 24.43 84.85 -62.32
C PRO A 20 24.83 86.15 -61.61
N THR A 21 24.95 87.23 -62.38
CA THR A 21 25.23 88.58 -61.87
C THR A 21 23.98 89.21 -61.26
N ASN A 22 24.14 90.29 -60.50
CA ASN A 22 23.02 91.04 -59.93
C ASN A 22 22.13 91.78 -60.96
N LYS A 23 22.38 91.60 -62.26
CA LYS A 23 21.55 92.10 -63.37
C LYS A 23 20.84 90.99 -64.13
N ASP A 24 21.13 89.72 -63.83
CA ASP A 24 20.50 88.57 -64.48
C ASP A 24 19.19 88.22 -63.77
N GLY A 25 18.07 88.77 -64.25
CA GLY A 25 16.73 88.46 -63.72
C GLY A 25 15.60 89.33 -64.26
N ILE A 26 14.36 88.96 -63.97
CA ILE A 26 13.15 89.76 -64.25
C ILE A 26 12.98 90.83 -63.16
N LEU A 27 12.75 92.08 -63.57
CA LEU A 27 12.32 93.15 -62.67
C LEU A 27 10.82 93.01 -62.37
N ILE A 28 10.48 92.51 -61.18
CA ILE A 28 9.10 92.39 -60.69
C ILE A 28 8.72 93.67 -59.90
N PRO A 29 7.55 94.29 -60.17
CA PRO A 29 7.09 95.46 -59.42
C PRO A 29 6.99 95.19 -57.92
N ARG A 30 7.47 96.14 -57.09
CA ARG A 30 7.39 96.06 -55.63
C ARG A 30 6.24 96.91 -55.11
N ILE A 31 5.43 96.36 -54.20
CA ILE A 31 4.30 97.06 -53.58
C ILE A 31 4.35 96.95 -52.05
N ASP A 32 3.95 98.00 -51.33
CA ASP A 32 3.86 97.96 -49.86
C ASP A 32 2.47 97.50 -49.38
N ASN A 33 1.42 97.76 -50.15
CA ASN A 33 0.05 97.25 -49.96
C ASN A 33 -0.57 96.83 -51.30
N PHE A 34 -1.61 96.00 -51.29
CA PHE A 34 -2.42 95.77 -52.50
C PHE A 34 -3.17 97.05 -52.92
N PRO A 35 -3.46 97.24 -54.23
CA PRO A 35 -4.27 98.34 -54.70
C PRO A 35 -5.68 98.31 -54.09
N THR A 36 -6.24 99.47 -53.75
CA THR A 36 -7.61 99.60 -53.23
C THR A 36 -8.69 99.35 -54.29
N ILE A 37 -8.30 99.31 -55.57
CA ILE A 37 -9.14 98.91 -56.70
C ILE A 37 -8.52 97.62 -57.25
N ASN A 38 -9.28 96.53 -57.22
CA ASN A 38 -8.88 95.25 -57.78
C ASN A 38 -8.52 95.39 -59.28
N PRO A 39 -7.42 94.79 -59.75
CA PRO A 39 -7.12 94.69 -61.18
C PRO A 39 -8.23 93.97 -61.96
N THR A 40 -8.24 94.16 -63.28
CA THR A 40 -9.24 93.61 -64.20
C THR A 40 -8.77 92.31 -64.88
N ALA A 41 -9.61 91.76 -65.76
CA ALA A 41 -9.28 90.57 -66.55
C ALA A 41 -8.03 90.74 -67.43
N ASP A 42 -7.75 91.96 -67.90
CA ASP A 42 -6.55 92.26 -68.71
C ASP A 42 -5.25 92.15 -67.90
N GLN A 43 -5.35 92.04 -66.58
CA GLN A 43 -4.24 91.95 -65.64
C GLN A 43 -4.20 90.60 -64.92
N ASP A 44 -4.98 89.61 -65.37
CA ASP A 44 -4.92 88.25 -64.85
C ASP A 44 -3.51 87.65 -65.03
N GLY A 45 -2.97 87.05 -63.97
CA GLY A 45 -1.56 86.63 -63.92
C GLY A 45 -0.54 87.74 -63.62
N MET A 46 -0.94 89.01 -63.41
CA MET A 46 0.00 90.10 -63.08
C MET A 46 0.75 89.81 -61.77
N MET A 47 2.07 89.61 -61.86
CA MET A 47 2.93 89.30 -60.72
C MET A 47 3.54 90.55 -60.06
N VAL A 48 3.54 90.59 -58.73
CA VAL A 48 4.11 91.64 -57.88
C VAL A 48 4.91 91.03 -56.72
N PHE A 49 5.79 91.82 -56.11
CA PHE A 49 6.46 91.47 -54.85
C PHE A 49 6.02 92.42 -53.74
N ALA A 50 5.23 91.92 -52.80
CA ALA A 50 4.93 92.64 -51.57
C ALA A 50 6.20 92.79 -50.72
N THR A 51 6.47 94.00 -50.25
CA THR A 51 7.68 94.30 -49.46
C THR A 51 7.61 93.84 -48.01
N GLY A 52 6.40 93.72 -47.46
CA GLY A 52 6.11 93.51 -46.04
C GLY A 52 6.04 94.80 -45.19
N ASN A 53 6.09 95.98 -45.82
CA ASN A 53 5.93 97.26 -45.10
C ASN A 53 4.46 97.65 -44.85
N GLY A 54 3.51 96.82 -45.27
CA GLY A 54 2.07 96.99 -45.10
C GLY A 54 1.37 95.63 -45.16
N THR A 55 0.07 95.63 -45.48
CA THR A 55 -0.72 94.43 -45.78
C THR A 55 -0.81 94.25 -47.30
N PRO A 56 -0.25 93.18 -47.89
CA PRO A 56 0.02 91.85 -47.30
C PRO A 56 1.46 91.61 -46.81
N THR A 57 1.68 90.43 -46.22
CA THR A 57 3.02 89.93 -45.85
C THR A 57 3.98 89.85 -47.03
N LYS A 58 5.28 90.05 -46.75
CA LYS A 58 6.37 90.04 -47.74
C LYS A 58 6.40 88.75 -48.55
N GLY A 59 6.38 88.85 -49.88
CA GLY A 59 6.40 87.70 -50.78
C GLY A 59 6.01 88.07 -52.20
N PHE A 60 6.12 87.11 -53.12
CA PHE A 60 5.56 87.26 -54.46
C PHE A 60 4.05 86.96 -54.43
N TYR A 61 3.29 87.64 -55.28
CA TYR A 61 1.85 87.43 -55.49
C TYR A 61 1.52 87.59 -56.97
N TYR A 62 0.45 86.96 -57.45
CA TYR A 62 -0.17 87.29 -58.74
C TYR A 62 -1.63 87.69 -58.55
N TRP A 63 -2.15 88.51 -59.45
CA TRP A 63 -3.58 88.74 -59.55
C TRP A 63 -4.27 87.54 -60.21
N ASN A 64 -5.30 86.99 -59.58
CA ASN A 64 -6.21 86.03 -60.18
C ASN A 64 -7.57 86.71 -60.37
N ASN A 65 -7.92 87.00 -61.62
CA ASN A 65 -9.18 87.66 -61.95
C ASN A 65 -10.39 86.73 -61.74
N GLY A 66 -10.23 85.43 -61.90
CA GLY A 66 -11.28 84.43 -61.67
C GLY A 66 -11.74 84.36 -60.21
N SER A 67 -10.83 84.56 -59.24
CA SER A 67 -11.15 84.66 -57.82
C SER A 67 -11.24 86.09 -57.29
N ALA A 68 -11.03 87.09 -58.16
CA ALA A 68 -10.93 88.51 -57.82
C ALA A 68 -10.03 88.79 -56.61
N ALA A 69 -8.89 88.08 -56.52
CA ALA A 69 -7.98 88.13 -55.39
C ALA A 69 -6.50 88.10 -55.81
N TRP A 70 -5.66 88.69 -54.97
CA TRP A 70 -4.20 88.55 -55.08
C TRP A 70 -3.74 87.27 -54.35
N VAL A 71 -3.18 86.33 -55.11
CA VAL A 71 -2.78 85.00 -54.64
C VAL A 71 -1.27 84.95 -54.43
N SER A 72 -0.81 84.44 -53.29
CA SER A 72 0.63 84.36 -52.97
C SER A 72 1.34 83.27 -53.76
N ILE A 73 2.59 83.55 -54.17
CA ILE A 73 3.51 82.65 -54.89
C ILE A 73 4.62 82.19 -53.92
N LEU A 74 4.27 81.98 -52.65
CA LEU A 74 5.18 81.35 -51.69
C LEU A 74 5.27 79.85 -52.00
N GLY A 75 6.37 79.43 -52.61
CA GLY A 75 6.69 78.02 -52.83
C GLY A 75 7.04 77.31 -51.51
N VAL A 76 6.04 76.72 -50.85
CA VAL A 76 6.27 75.64 -49.88
C VAL A 76 5.35 74.47 -50.20
N LYS A 77 5.96 73.37 -50.63
CA LYS A 77 5.31 72.06 -50.80
C LYS A 77 4.85 71.53 -49.43
N LYS A 78 3.61 71.82 -49.05
CA LYS A 78 2.84 70.96 -48.13
C LYS A 78 1.90 70.09 -48.96
N ILE A 79 1.40 69.02 -48.32
CA ILE A 79 0.49 68.02 -48.90
C ILE A 79 -0.63 68.71 -49.67
N ASP A 80 -0.52 68.69 -50.99
CA ASP A 80 -1.36 69.42 -51.96
C ASP A 80 -2.46 68.48 -52.44
N ASP A 81 -3.36 68.08 -51.53
CA ASP A 81 -4.70 67.53 -51.87
C ASP A 81 -5.65 67.27 -50.67
N LEU A 82 -5.49 67.91 -49.49
CA LEU A 82 -6.44 67.74 -48.35
C LEU A 82 -7.90 68.21 -48.63
N VAL A 83 -8.22 68.57 -49.87
CA VAL A 83 -9.60 68.71 -50.39
C VAL A 83 -10.26 67.33 -50.58
N ASP A 84 -9.48 66.26 -50.80
CA ASP A 84 -9.95 64.87 -50.78
C ASP A 84 -10.02 64.25 -49.36
N GLY A 85 -9.58 65.04 -48.37
CA GLY A 85 -9.68 64.79 -46.93
C GLY A 85 -11.12 64.71 -46.43
N LYS A 86 -11.86 63.69 -46.86
CA LYS A 86 -13.17 63.33 -46.31
C LYS A 86 -12.99 62.92 -44.84
N SER A 87 -13.21 63.88 -43.95
CA SER A 87 -13.48 63.66 -42.52
C SER A 87 -14.62 64.61 -42.14
N ASP A 88 -15.81 64.06 -41.93
CA ASP A 88 -17.05 64.80 -41.58
C ASP A 88 -17.53 65.79 -42.67
N SER A 89 -18.76 65.57 -43.15
CA SER A 89 -19.54 66.57 -43.91
C SER A 89 -20.97 66.76 -43.40
N ASP A 90 -21.31 66.14 -42.27
CA ASP A 90 -22.65 66.07 -41.66
C ASP A 90 -22.69 66.66 -40.23
N GLY A 91 -21.54 66.84 -39.59
CA GLY A 91 -21.33 67.60 -38.35
C GLY A 91 -21.48 66.80 -37.06
N SER A 92 -21.50 65.46 -37.12
CA SER A 92 -21.47 64.60 -35.94
C SER A 92 -20.02 64.26 -35.56
N ASN A 93 -19.70 64.38 -34.28
CA ASN A 93 -18.32 64.36 -33.76
C ASN A 93 -18.03 63.06 -32.99
N ASP A 94 -18.44 61.92 -33.57
CA ASP A 94 -18.53 60.61 -32.93
C ASP A 94 -17.88 59.44 -33.70
N GLY A 95 -17.59 59.54 -35.01
CA GLY A 95 -16.90 58.44 -35.70
C GLY A 95 -16.33 58.71 -37.10
N SER A 96 -15.88 59.93 -37.41
CA SER A 96 -15.49 60.32 -38.79
C SER A 96 -14.34 59.48 -39.39
N SER A 97 -14.50 59.05 -40.65
CA SER A 97 -13.43 58.44 -41.45
C SER A 97 -12.34 59.45 -41.84
N ILE A 98 -11.19 58.97 -42.33
CA ILE A 98 -10.08 59.74 -42.91
C ILE A 98 -9.71 59.14 -44.26
N PHE A 99 -9.99 59.83 -45.36
CA PHE A 99 -9.56 59.42 -46.70
C PHE A 99 -8.54 60.41 -47.27
N LEU A 100 -7.49 59.91 -47.94
CA LEU A 100 -6.39 60.71 -48.51
C LEU A 100 -5.89 60.10 -49.83
N GLY A 101 -6.02 60.83 -50.93
CA GLY A 101 -5.56 60.48 -52.28
C GLY A 101 -6.67 60.07 -53.25
N ASP A 102 -6.50 60.47 -54.52
CA ASP A 102 -7.37 60.20 -55.69
C ASP A 102 -8.18 58.88 -55.61
N GLY A 103 -9.50 59.01 -55.41
CA GLY A 103 -10.45 57.91 -55.33
C GLY A 103 -10.50 57.15 -54.00
N ALA A 104 -9.83 57.60 -52.95
CA ALA A 104 -9.96 57.00 -51.62
C ALA A 104 -11.38 57.24 -51.05
N GLY A 105 -12.03 56.19 -50.51
CA GLY A 105 -13.36 56.30 -49.89
C GLY A 105 -14.47 56.85 -50.81
N ASN A 106 -14.40 56.61 -52.12
CA ASN A 106 -15.34 57.23 -53.07
C ASN A 106 -16.78 56.73 -52.90
N SER A 107 -16.99 55.50 -52.44
CA SER A 107 -18.32 54.88 -52.27
C SER A 107 -18.81 54.85 -50.82
N ASP A 108 -18.07 55.48 -49.90
CA ASP A 108 -18.39 55.56 -48.46
C ASP A 108 -19.78 56.19 -48.27
N ASP A 109 -20.63 55.59 -47.42
CA ASP A 109 -22.03 55.96 -47.25
C ASP A 109 -22.28 57.22 -46.39
N GLU A 110 -21.21 57.95 -46.06
CA GLU A 110 -21.23 59.18 -45.27
C GLU A 110 -21.78 58.98 -43.84
N THR A 111 -21.66 57.77 -43.29
CA THR A 111 -21.96 57.47 -41.87
C THR A 111 -20.68 57.32 -41.02
N ASP A 112 -20.82 57.28 -39.69
CA ASP A 112 -19.74 57.20 -38.67
C ASP A 112 -18.94 55.88 -38.69
N ASN A 113 -18.32 55.59 -39.82
CA ASN A 113 -17.64 54.33 -40.08
C ASN A 113 -16.21 54.29 -39.52
N GLY A 114 -15.56 55.40 -39.17
CA GLY A 114 -14.23 55.42 -38.56
C GLY A 114 -13.13 54.73 -39.38
N ASN A 115 -13.19 54.81 -40.71
CA ASN A 115 -12.20 54.20 -41.61
C ASN A 115 -10.96 55.10 -41.80
N VAL A 116 -9.83 54.52 -42.23
CA VAL A 116 -8.61 55.25 -42.63
C VAL A 116 -8.12 54.75 -44.00
N GLY A 117 -8.40 55.47 -45.08
CA GLY A 117 -7.93 55.15 -46.44
C GLY A 117 -6.83 56.11 -46.91
N ILE A 118 -5.62 55.63 -47.19
CA ILE A 118 -4.50 56.47 -47.65
C ILE A 118 -3.83 55.89 -48.89
N GLY A 119 -3.98 56.56 -50.02
CA GLY A 119 -3.43 56.18 -51.32
C GLY A 119 -4.50 56.02 -52.39
N LYS A 120 -4.09 56.16 -53.66
CA LYS A 120 -5.01 56.14 -54.80
C LYS A 120 -5.90 54.88 -54.80
N ASN A 121 -7.21 55.10 -54.83
CA ASN A 121 -8.28 54.10 -54.76
C ASN A 121 -8.23 53.18 -53.52
N ALA A 122 -7.72 53.64 -52.37
CA ALA A 122 -7.84 52.91 -51.11
C ALA A 122 -9.30 52.91 -50.62
N LEU A 123 -9.87 51.75 -50.25
CA LEU A 123 -11.27 51.64 -49.80
C LEU A 123 -12.31 52.18 -50.82
N LEU A 124 -12.00 52.18 -52.13
CA LEU A 124 -12.83 52.80 -53.19
C LEU A 124 -14.31 52.37 -53.15
N SER A 125 -14.58 51.07 -52.99
CA SER A 125 -15.93 50.48 -53.06
C SER A 125 -16.62 50.34 -51.69
N ASN A 126 -15.98 50.79 -50.60
CA ASN A 126 -16.49 50.58 -49.25
C ASN A 126 -17.79 51.36 -49.06
N SER A 127 -18.91 50.66 -48.90
CA SER A 127 -20.21 51.31 -48.71
C SER A 127 -20.50 51.53 -47.23
N SER A 128 -20.59 50.44 -46.45
CA SER A 128 -21.02 50.48 -45.04
C SER A 128 -20.09 49.68 -44.12
N GLY A 129 -18.87 49.38 -44.59
CA GLY A 129 -17.85 48.70 -43.79
C GLY A 129 -17.14 49.69 -42.88
N HIS A 130 -17.10 49.41 -41.57
CA HIS A 130 -16.54 50.32 -40.57
C HIS A 130 -15.23 49.81 -39.94
N SER A 131 -14.48 50.75 -39.35
CA SER A 131 -13.26 50.54 -38.57
C SER A 131 -12.11 49.91 -39.37
N ASN A 132 -12.06 50.16 -40.69
CA ASN A 132 -11.04 49.62 -41.59
C ASN A 132 -9.87 50.59 -41.81
N ILE A 133 -8.64 50.08 -41.89
CA ILE A 133 -7.43 50.84 -42.22
C ILE A 133 -6.87 50.33 -43.55
N GLY A 134 -6.99 51.09 -44.65
CA GLY A 134 -6.43 50.77 -45.95
C GLY A 134 -5.34 51.77 -46.38
N ILE A 135 -4.07 51.40 -46.30
CA ILE A 135 -2.93 52.28 -46.66
C ILE A 135 -2.11 51.66 -47.79
N GLY A 136 -2.15 52.28 -48.97
CA GLY A 136 -1.44 51.86 -50.18
C GLY A 136 -2.28 52.01 -51.45
N PHE A 137 -1.62 51.97 -52.62
CA PHE A 137 -2.32 51.96 -53.91
C PHE A 137 -3.27 50.76 -54.00
N GLN A 138 -4.57 51.02 -54.18
CA GLN A 138 -5.64 50.01 -54.25
C GLN A 138 -5.67 49.06 -53.03
N SER A 139 -5.31 49.49 -51.83
CA SER A 139 -5.59 48.69 -50.62
C SER A 139 -7.11 48.63 -50.37
N MET A 140 -7.64 47.44 -50.11
CA MET A 140 -9.09 47.22 -49.89
C MET A 140 -10.01 47.78 -50.99
N LEU A 141 -9.57 47.75 -52.26
CA LEU A 141 -10.27 48.38 -53.39
C LEU A 141 -11.76 48.01 -53.47
N PHE A 142 -12.08 46.71 -53.32
CA PHE A 142 -13.43 46.18 -53.51
C PHE A 142 -14.19 45.88 -52.21
N ASN A 143 -13.66 46.28 -51.03
CA ASN A 143 -14.38 46.11 -49.77
C ASN A 143 -15.74 46.80 -49.90
N THR A 144 -16.84 46.17 -49.49
CA THR A 144 -18.19 46.77 -49.55
C THR A 144 -18.81 46.89 -48.17
N THR A 145 -18.79 45.81 -47.39
CA THR A 145 -19.42 45.72 -46.06
C THR A 145 -18.50 45.16 -44.98
N GLY A 146 -17.30 44.68 -45.34
CA GLY A 146 -16.34 44.12 -44.39
C GLY A 146 -15.81 45.16 -43.40
N THR A 147 -15.61 44.75 -42.16
CA THR A 147 -15.32 45.62 -41.01
C THR A 147 -14.02 45.24 -40.29
N ASN A 148 -13.45 46.18 -39.55
CA ASN A 148 -12.29 45.95 -38.66
C ASN A 148 -11.04 45.38 -39.35
N ASN A 149 -10.87 45.60 -40.65
CA ASN A 149 -9.72 45.10 -41.41
C ASN A 149 -8.55 46.11 -41.40
N THR A 150 -7.31 45.64 -41.46
CA THR A 150 -6.10 46.47 -41.58
C THR A 150 -5.27 46.01 -42.78
N ALA A 151 -5.25 46.78 -43.87
CA ALA A 151 -4.48 46.55 -45.08
C ALA A 151 -3.39 47.62 -45.28
N LEU A 152 -2.11 47.26 -45.20
CA LEU A 152 -0.95 48.13 -45.39
C LEU A 152 -0.06 47.61 -46.53
N GLY A 153 -0.27 48.09 -47.75
CA GLY A 153 0.53 47.72 -48.92
C GLY A 153 -0.18 47.94 -50.26
N ARG A 154 0.57 47.91 -51.35
CA ARG A 154 0.01 47.93 -52.71
C ARG A 154 -0.88 46.69 -52.92
N GLN A 155 -2.16 46.92 -53.20
CA GLN A 155 -3.14 45.86 -53.46
C GLN A 155 -3.22 44.82 -52.33
N ALA A 156 -2.99 45.25 -51.09
CA ALA A 156 -3.28 44.43 -49.90
C ALA A 156 -4.80 44.36 -49.71
N LEU A 157 -5.31 43.16 -49.42
CA LEU A 157 -6.74 42.88 -49.21
C LEU A 157 -7.65 43.30 -50.39
N LEU A 158 -7.14 43.26 -51.64
CA LEU A 158 -7.76 43.91 -52.81
C LEU A 158 -9.22 43.53 -53.04
N ASN A 159 -9.49 42.22 -53.12
CA ASN A 159 -10.77 41.66 -53.56
C ASN A 159 -11.69 41.26 -52.38
N ASN A 160 -11.42 41.75 -51.16
CA ASN A 160 -12.36 41.62 -50.03
C ASN A 160 -13.67 42.30 -50.36
N THR A 161 -14.78 41.67 -50.03
CA THR A 161 -16.12 42.26 -50.19
C THR A 161 -16.81 42.39 -48.84
N ASN A 162 -16.86 41.30 -48.08
CA ASN A 162 -17.57 41.21 -46.79
C ASN A 162 -16.79 40.43 -45.71
N GLY A 163 -15.49 40.20 -45.90
CA GLY A 163 -14.63 39.59 -44.87
C GLY A 163 -14.29 40.59 -43.75
N ASP A 164 -14.33 40.15 -42.50
CA ASP A 164 -14.10 40.96 -41.30
C ASP A 164 -12.79 40.60 -40.58
N PHE A 165 -12.25 41.54 -39.80
CA PHE A 165 -11.13 41.32 -38.86
C PHE A 165 -9.84 40.76 -39.51
N ASN A 166 -9.57 41.07 -40.78
CA ASN A 166 -8.36 40.63 -41.46
C ASN A 166 -7.21 41.65 -41.31
N VAL A 167 -5.98 41.17 -41.18
CA VAL A 167 -4.76 41.99 -41.20
C VAL A 167 -3.93 41.58 -42.41
N ALA A 168 -3.63 42.51 -43.32
CA ALA A 168 -2.85 42.31 -44.53
C ALA A 168 -1.72 43.35 -44.62
N ILE A 169 -0.46 42.94 -44.51
CA ILE A 169 0.70 43.83 -44.49
C ILE A 169 1.71 43.39 -45.55
N ALA A 170 2.25 44.37 -46.29
CA ALA A 170 3.05 44.27 -47.51
C ALA A 170 2.23 43.98 -48.79
N PRO A 171 2.80 44.23 -50.00
CA PRO A 171 2.07 44.12 -51.26
C PRO A 171 1.48 42.73 -51.52
N TYR A 172 0.27 42.68 -52.05
CA TYR A 172 -0.48 41.46 -52.39
C TYR A 172 -0.79 40.51 -51.21
N ALA A 173 -0.62 40.94 -49.97
CA ALA A 173 -1.12 40.16 -48.83
C ALA A 173 -2.66 40.06 -48.90
N LEU A 174 -3.21 38.84 -48.80
CA LEU A 174 -4.65 38.54 -48.91
C LEU A 174 -5.33 39.13 -50.18
N TYR A 175 -4.64 39.08 -51.32
CA TYR A 175 -5.09 39.71 -52.57
C TYR A 175 -6.50 39.28 -53.04
N ASP A 176 -6.74 37.96 -53.16
CA ASP A 176 -7.98 37.35 -53.65
C ASP A 176 -8.91 36.86 -52.53
N ASN A 177 -8.90 37.51 -51.36
CA ASN A 177 -9.79 37.14 -50.25
C ASN A 177 -11.18 37.74 -50.42
N LEU A 178 -12.18 36.98 -50.88
CA LEU A 178 -13.55 37.47 -51.16
C LEU A 178 -14.37 37.71 -49.89
N SER A 179 -14.43 36.70 -49.02
CA SER A 179 -15.27 36.66 -47.81
C SER A 179 -14.58 36.01 -46.60
N GLY A 180 -13.29 35.71 -46.70
CA GLY A 180 -12.50 35.16 -45.60
C GLY A 180 -12.37 36.18 -44.47
N SER A 181 -12.56 35.74 -43.23
CA SER A 181 -12.52 36.60 -42.04
C SER A 181 -11.51 36.09 -41.00
N ARG A 182 -11.02 37.01 -40.15
CA ARG A 182 -10.06 36.75 -39.06
C ARG A 182 -8.71 36.19 -39.52
N ASN A 183 -8.25 36.56 -40.72
CA ASN A 183 -6.95 36.13 -41.25
C ASN A 183 -5.86 37.18 -40.99
N ILE A 184 -4.65 36.74 -40.65
CA ILE A 184 -3.44 37.59 -40.53
C ILE A 184 -2.47 37.20 -41.65
N ALA A 185 -2.07 38.16 -42.48
CA ALA A 185 -1.15 37.99 -43.60
C ALA A 185 -0.09 39.09 -43.58
N ILE A 186 1.16 38.76 -43.25
CA ILE A 186 2.27 39.70 -43.17
C ILE A 186 3.40 39.21 -44.08
N GLY A 187 3.59 39.85 -45.22
CA GLY A 187 4.61 39.49 -46.21
C GLY A 187 4.08 39.56 -47.64
N HIS A 188 4.99 39.77 -48.60
CA HIS A 188 4.63 39.87 -50.01
C HIS A 188 3.90 38.61 -50.49
N SER A 189 2.68 38.78 -51.03
CA SER A 189 1.81 37.67 -51.48
C SER A 189 1.51 36.60 -50.42
N SER A 190 1.53 36.96 -49.12
CA SER A 190 1.06 36.08 -48.06
C SER A 190 -0.46 35.87 -48.17
N LEU A 191 -0.95 34.63 -48.06
CA LEU A 191 -2.38 34.26 -48.21
C LEU A 191 -3.04 34.75 -49.52
N PHE A 192 -2.30 34.77 -50.64
CA PHE A 192 -2.74 35.40 -51.90
C PHE A 192 -4.14 34.98 -52.37
N ASN A 193 -4.46 33.67 -52.41
CA ASN A 193 -5.72 33.13 -53.00
C ASN A 193 -6.86 32.84 -51.98
N ASN A 194 -6.73 33.30 -50.74
CA ASN A 194 -7.49 32.79 -49.59
C ASN A 194 -9.01 33.06 -49.56
N GLN A 195 -9.87 32.03 -49.57
CA GLN A 195 -11.28 32.15 -49.11
C GLN A 195 -11.53 31.52 -47.72
N GLY A 196 -10.46 31.10 -47.03
CA GLY A 196 -10.53 30.52 -45.69
C GLY A 196 -10.62 31.53 -44.55
N THR A 197 -10.79 31.03 -43.32
CA THR A 197 -10.93 31.84 -42.11
C THR A 197 -9.91 31.46 -41.04
N ASN A 198 -9.64 32.36 -40.10
CA ASN A 198 -8.76 32.12 -38.93
C ASN A 198 -7.32 31.69 -39.28
N ASN A 199 -6.79 32.03 -40.46
CA ASN A 199 -5.41 31.69 -40.84
C ASN A 199 -4.40 32.76 -40.37
N VAL A 200 -3.22 32.36 -39.93
CA VAL A 200 -2.08 33.25 -39.61
C VAL A 200 -0.92 32.94 -40.54
N SER A 201 -0.42 33.94 -41.27
CA SER A 201 0.52 33.76 -42.37
C SER A 201 1.58 34.86 -42.40
N VAL A 202 2.78 34.57 -41.93
CA VAL A 202 3.88 35.53 -41.79
C VAL A 202 5.09 35.08 -42.62
N GLY A 203 5.28 35.71 -43.77
CA GLY A 203 6.37 35.42 -44.70
C GLY A 203 6.00 35.66 -46.16
N VAL A 204 7.01 35.77 -47.02
CA VAL A 204 6.79 35.94 -48.47
C VAL A 204 6.24 34.63 -49.05
N ASN A 205 5.14 34.74 -49.79
CA ASN A 205 4.35 33.64 -50.37
C ASN A 205 3.91 32.56 -49.37
N SER A 206 3.83 32.88 -48.08
CA SER A 206 3.29 31.96 -47.09
C SER A 206 1.79 31.73 -47.36
N LEU A 207 1.31 30.47 -47.33
CA LEU A 207 -0.08 30.09 -47.66
C LEU A 207 -0.60 30.60 -49.03
N PHE A 208 0.30 30.80 -50.01
CA PHE A 208 -0.02 31.48 -51.29
C PHE A 208 -1.24 30.90 -52.04
N ASN A 209 -1.34 29.57 -52.20
CA ASN A 209 -2.41 28.93 -52.96
C ASN A 209 -3.67 28.58 -52.15
N ASN A 210 -3.74 28.94 -50.85
CA ASN A 210 -4.85 28.51 -50.01
C ASN A 210 -6.18 28.98 -50.61
N THR A 211 -7.13 28.08 -50.88
CA THR A 211 -8.42 28.45 -51.48
C THR A 211 -9.56 28.39 -50.49
N SER A 212 -9.66 27.36 -49.64
CA SER A 212 -10.69 27.28 -48.60
C SER A 212 -10.20 26.71 -47.26
N GLY A 213 -8.89 26.50 -47.11
CA GLY A 213 -8.29 26.01 -45.87
C GLY A 213 -8.43 27.02 -44.73
N SER A 214 -8.80 26.57 -43.55
CA SER A 214 -8.99 27.45 -42.36
C SER A 214 -8.09 27.01 -41.20
N GLU A 215 -7.89 27.91 -40.23
CA GLU A 215 -7.14 27.64 -38.98
C GLU A 215 -5.65 27.26 -39.17
N ASN A 216 -5.03 27.60 -40.31
CA ASN A 216 -3.62 27.31 -40.53
C ASN A 216 -2.71 28.41 -39.96
N ILE A 217 -1.64 28.04 -39.26
CA ILE A 217 -0.54 28.91 -38.86
C ILE A 217 0.64 28.63 -39.81
N SER A 218 1.21 29.65 -40.44
CA SER A 218 2.27 29.53 -41.43
C SER A 218 3.28 30.68 -41.29
N ILE A 219 4.46 30.40 -40.75
CA ILE A 219 5.48 31.41 -40.44
C ILE A 219 6.78 31.00 -41.14
N GLY A 220 7.07 31.62 -42.28
CA GLY A 220 8.24 31.29 -43.10
C GLY A 220 8.11 31.72 -44.56
N TYR A 221 9.25 31.72 -45.26
CA TYR A 221 9.28 31.87 -46.71
C TYR A 221 8.70 30.60 -47.37
N ASN A 222 7.69 30.76 -48.23
CA ASN A 222 6.98 29.66 -48.89
C ASN A 222 6.43 28.56 -47.93
N SER A 223 6.17 28.82 -46.64
CA SER A 223 5.54 27.82 -45.78
C SER A 223 4.08 27.60 -46.18
N LEU A 224 3.61 26.35 -46.19
CA LEU A 224 2.27 25.95 -46.69
C LEU A 224 1.92 26.49 -48.10
N TYR A 225 2.92 26.71 -48.97
CA TYR A 225 2.74 27.35 -50.28
C TYR A 225 1.66 26.70 -51.16
N SER A 226 1.58 25.37 -51.16
CA SER A 226 0.68 24.58 -52.02
C SER A 226 -0.66 24.21 -51.37
N ALA A 227 -0.93 24.71 -50.16
CA ALA A 227 -2.21 24.48 -49.48
C ALA A 227 -3.36 24.93 -50.38
N THR A 228 -4.41 24.12 -50.50
CA THR A 228 -5.65 24.53 -51.20
C THR A 228 -6.85 24.41 -50.26
N THR A 229 -7.04 23.23 -49.67
CA THR A 229 -8.11 22.94 -48.69
C THR A 229 -7.57 22.36 -47.37
N ALA A 230 -6.24 22.30 -47.24
CA ALA A 230 -5.51 21.98 -46.01
C ALA A 230 -5.95 22.90 -44.85
N SER A 231 -6.27 22.34 -43.70
CA SER A 231 -6.82 23.08 -42.56
C SER A 231 -6.20 22.64 -41.23
N SER A 232 -6.18 23.55 -40.26
CA SER A 232 -5.70 23.32 -38.89
C SER A 232 -4.25 22.82 -38.83
N ASN A 233 -3.37 23.27 -39.75
CA ASN A 233 -1.94 22.94 -39.76
C ASN A 233 -1.09 24.06 -39.12
N THR A 234 0.04 23.72 -38.51
CA THR A 234 1.06 24.67 -38.05
C THR A 234 2.37 24.44 -38.80
N ALA A 235 2.83 25.43 -39.57
CA ALA A 235 4.09 25.41 -40.31
C ALA A 235 4.97 26.59 -39.85
N VAL A 236 6.13 26.32 -39.26
CA VAL A 236 7.06 27.36 -38.78
C VAL A 236 8.47 27.02 -39.29
N GLY A 237 8.90 27.71 -40.33
CA GLY A 237 10.17 27.47 -41.02
C GLY A 237 10.09 27.71 -42.53
N SER A 238 11.23 28.02 -43.15
CA SER A 238 11.31 28.19 -44.60
C SER A 238 10.94 26.88 -45.30
N TYR A 239 9.97 26.90 -46.22
CA TYR A 239 9.41 25.74 -46.91
C TYR A 239 8.82 24.62 -46.00
N ALA A 240 8.43 24.91 -44.76
CA ALA A 240 7.68 23.95 -43.94
C ALA A 240 6.32 23.64 -44.60
N LEU A 241 5.95 22.36 -44.71
CA LEU A 241 4.71 21.88 -45.37
C LEU A 241 4.50 22.43 -46.81
N PHE A 242 5.59 22.65 -47.57
CA PHE A 242 5.55 23.34 -48.87
C PHE A 242 4.58 22.72 -49.90
N ASN A 243 4.56 21.38 -50.04
CA ASN A 243 3.72 20.67 -51.00
C ASN A 243 2.38 20.17 -50.44
N THR A 244 2.01 20.51 -49.20
CA THR A 244 0.73 20.09 -48.62
C THR A 244 -0.45 20.72 -49.34
N THR A 245 -1.36 19.91 -49.87
CA THR A 245 -2.53 20.38 -50.65
C THR A 245 -3.82 20.26 -49.86
N THR A 246 -4.07 19.08 -49.27
CA THR A 246 -5.29 18.73 -48.53
C THR A 246 -5.03 18.16 -47.13
N GLY A 247 -3.76 18.01 -46.73
CA GLY A 247 -3.38 17.52 -45.40
C GLY A 247 -3.90 18.39 -44.25
N ARG A 248 -4.17 17.79 -43.09
CA ARG A 248 -4.78 18.46 -41.93
C ARG A 248 -4.09 18.07 -40.63
N TYR A 249 -4.18 18.94 -39.63
CA TYR A 249 -3.66 18.69 -38.27
C TYR A 249 -2.15 18.36 -38.22
N ASN A 250 -1.37 18.81 -39.21
CA ASN A 250 0.07 18.63 -39.20
C ASN A 250 0.78 19.78 -38.48
N THR A 251 1.79 19.48 -37.67
CA THR A 251 2.70 20.45 -37.05
C THR A 251 4.09 20.26 -37.63
N ALA A 252 4.68 21.31 -38.21
CA ALA A 252 5.99 21.29 -38.85
C ALA A 252 6.83 22.49 -38.38
N LEU A 253 7.77 22.26 -37.45
CA LEU A 253 8.67 23.26 -36.89
C LEU A 253 10.11 23.02 -37.36
N GLY A 254 10.52 23.73 -38.40
CA GLY A 254 11.85 23.64 -38.99
C GLY A 254 11.86 23.90 -40.49
N THR A 255 13.01 24.35 -41.01
CA THR A 255 13.18 24.52 -42.47
C THR A 255 12.96 23.19 -43.19
N SER A 256 12.04 23.21 -44.14
CA SER A 256 11.58 22.06 -44.95
C SER A 256 11.13 20.84 -44.14
N ALA A 257 10.62 21.04 -42.92
CA ALA A 257 9.89 20.00 -42.20
C ALA A 257 8.59 19.63 -42.97
N LEU A 258 8.32 18.34 -43.16
CA LEU A 258 7.21 17.80 -43.97
C LEU A 258 7.10 18.37 -45.39
N TYR A 259 8.23 18.72 -46.02
CA TYR A 259 8.27 19.43 -47.32
C TYR A 259 7.40 18.80 -48.43
N ASN A 260 7.48 17.48 -48.61
CA ASN A 260 6.74 16.74 -49.65
C ASN A 260 5.43 16.09 -49.14
N ASN A 261 4.98 16.40 -47.92
CA ASN A 261 3.74 15.85 -47.40
C ASN A 261 2.53 16.48 -48.11
N SER A 262 1.98 15.79 -49.12
CA SER A 262 0.88 16.32 -49.94
C SER A 262 -0.49 16.18 -49.29
N THR A 263 -0.81 15.01 -48.74
CA THR A 263 -2.15 14.66 -48.25
C THR A 263 -2.18 14.08 -46.83
N GLY A 264 -1.01 13.83 -46.23
CA GLY A 264 -0.87 13.22 -44.91
C GLY A 264 -1.46 14.10 -43.82
N GLN A 265 -1.90 13.47 -42.73
CA GLN A 265 -2.63 14.12 -41.64
C GLN A 265 -2.07 13.73 -40.27
N ASN A 266 -2.34 14.56 -39.26
CA ASN A 266 -1.96 14.33 -37.86
C ASN A 266 -0.43 14.15 -37.62
N ASN A 267 0.43 14.60 -38.55
CA ASN A 267 1.88 14.41 -38.39
C ASN A 267 2.51 15.56 -37.59
N THR A 268 3.40 15.23 -36.65
CA THR A 268 4.26 16.21 -35.96
C THR A 268 5.70 16.05 -36.44
N ALA A 269 6.34 17.13 -36.85
CA ALA A 269 7.71 17.15 -37.34
C ALA A 269 8.46 18.37 -36.77
N ILE A 270 9.51 18.13 -36.00
CA ILE A 270 10.27 19.17 -35.33
C ILE A 270 11.75 18.96 -35.66
N GLY A 271 12.34 19.85 -36.46
CA GLY A 271 13.74 19.78 -36.90
C GLY A 271 13.91 20.05 -38.39
N PHE A 272 15.12 20.48 -38.78
CA PHE A 272 15.47 20.71 -40.18
C PHE A 272 15.34 19.41 -40.98
N TRP A 273 14.53 19.43 -42.05
CA TRP A 273 14.21 18.27 -42.90
C TRP A 273 13.58 17.07 -42.17
N SER A 274 12.98 17.27 -40.99
CA SER A 274 12.17 16.24 -40.33
C SER A 274 10.96 15.86 -41.19
N GLY A 275 10.76 14.56 -41.42
CA GLY A 275 9.72 14.01 -42.29
C GLY A 275 9.73 14.55 -43.74
N TYR A 276 10.89 14.96 -44.27
CA TYR A 276 10.97 15.70 -45.55
C TYR A 276 10.21 15.06 -46.72
N ASN A 277 10.30 13.73 -46.92
CA ASN A 277 9.54 12.97 -47.91
C ASN A 277 8.34 12.20 -47.33
N SER A 278 7.85 12.57 -46.13
CA SER A 278 6.74 11.85 -45.51
C SER A 278 5.42 12.07 -46.25
N THR A 279 4.71 10.97 -46.47
CA THR A 279 3.37 10.96 -47.09
C THR A 279 2.31 10.23 -46.26
N GLY A 280 2.68 9.70 -45.10
CA GLY A 280 1.78 8.97 -44.21
C GLY A 280 1.02 9.86 -43.22
N ASN A 281 0.28 9.22 -42.34
CA ASN A 281 -0.53 9.84 -41.28
C ASN A 281 -0.03 9.47 -39.88
N ASP A 282 -0.40 10.27 -38.88
CA ASP A 282 -0.28 9.93 -37.46
C ASP A 282 1.18 9.68 -37.01
N ASN A 283 2.15 10.33 -37.67
CA ASN A 283 3.58 10.16 -37.39
C ASN A 283 4.16 11.29 -36.52
N VAL A 284 5.23 10.99 -35.79
CA VAL A 284 6.02 11.96 -35.00
C VAL A 284 7.50 11.86 -35.39
N TYR A 285 8.07 12.97 -35.84
CA TYR A 285 9.47 13.10 -36.26
C TYR A 285 10.18 14.18 -35.43
N LEU A 286 11.27 13.85 -34.73
CA LEU A 286 11.98 14.77 -33.85
C LEU A 286 13.50 14.74 -34.10
N GLY A 287 14.02 15.84 -34.67
CA GLY A 287 15.43 16.15 -34.90
C GLY A 287 15.83 16.31 -36.38
N TYR A 288 17.11 16.55 -36.65
CA TYR A 288 17.63 16.75 -38.02
C TYR A 288 17.41 15.51 -38.88
N ARG A 289 16.71 15.67 -40.01
CA ARG A 289 16.35 14.59 -40.94
C ARG A 289 15.58 13.41 -40.34
N ALA A 290 14.97 13.56 -39.16
CA ALA A 290 14.20 12.48 -38.55
C ALA A 290 13.10 11.95 -39.48
N GLY A 291 13.10 10.65 -39.78
CA GLY A 291 12.15 10.04 -40.73
C GLY A 291 12.19 10.60 -42.17
N PHE A 292 13.34 11.10 -42.65
CA PHE A 292 13.50 11.80 -43.95
C PHE A 292 12.79 11.16 -45.15
N SER A 293 12.69 9.82 -45.19
CA SER A 293 12.07 9.05 -46.29
C SER A 293 10.98 8.07 -45.83
N ASN A 294 10.35 8.30 -44.67
CA ASN A 294 9.30 7.42 -44.15
C ASN A 294 7.95 7.65 -44.86
N ALA A 295 7.36 6.61 -45.45
CA ALA A 295 6.05 6.67 -46.12
C ALA A 295 4.91 5.97 -45.34
N ASP A 296 5.21 5.43 -44.15
CA ASP A 296 4.25 4.66 -43.35
C ASP A 296 3.39 5.57 -42.46
N ASN A 297 2.37 4.97 -41.82
CA ASN A 297 1.54 5.63 -40.81
C ASN A 297 1.95 5.22 -39.39
N ASN A 298 1.49 5.97 -38.39
CA ASN A 298 1.61 5.61 -36.97
C ASN A 298 3.06 5.38 -36.51
N ARG A 299 4.03 6.15 -36.98
CA ARG A 299 5.46 5.98 -36.66
C ARG A 299 6.01 7.06 -35.74
N LEU A 300 6.90 6.68 -34.83
CA LEU A 300 7.75 7.59 -34.07
C LEU A 300 9.20 7.50 -34.57
N PHE A 301 9.83 8.64 -34.81
CA PHE A 301 11.26 8.78 -35.08
C PHE A 301 11.84 9.88 -34.19
N ILE A 302 12.82 9.54 -33.36
CA ILE A 302 13.63 10.52 -32.63
C ILE A 302 15.10 10.23 -32.96
N GLU A 303 15.73 11.15 -33.70
CA GLU A 303 17.08 11.01 -34.24
C GLU A 303 17.62 12.36 -34.73
N ASN A 304 18.91 12.44 -35.03
CA ASN A 304 19.53 13.67 -35.55
C ASN A 304 20.37 13.41 -36.81
N THR A 305 19.93 12.44 -37.61
CA THR A 305 20.53 11.94 -38.86
C THR A 305 19.43 11.41 -39.80
N ASP A 306 19.78 11.06 -41.03
CA ASP A 306 18.92 10.34 -41.99
C ASP A 306 19.17 8.81 -41.94
N SER A 307 19.21 8.26 -40.73
CA SER A 307 19.51 6.84 -40.53
C SER A 307 18.30 5.95 -40.81
N ASN A 308 18.54 4.73 -41.30
CA ASN A 308 17.52 3.68 -41.29
C ASN A 308 17.35 3.05 -39.88
N THR A 309 18.22 3.40 -38.94
CA THR A 309 18.15 3.03 -37.52
C THR A 309 18.18 4.31 -36.67
N PRO A 310 17.03 4.96 -36.43
CA PRO A 310 16.93 6.16 -35.58
C PRO A 310 17.28 5.83 -34.12
N LEU A 311 17.61 6.81 -33.27
CA LEU A 311 17.93 6.54 -31.86
C LEU A 311 16.75 5.89 -31.13
N ILE A 312 15.55 6.41 -31.35
CA ILE A 312 14.28 5.81 -30.91
C ILE A 312 13.35 5.71 -32.12
N TYR A 313 12.76 4.52 -32.31
CA TYR A 313 11.72 4.22 -33.30
C TYR A 313 10.46 3.73 -32.59
N GLY A 314 9.28 3.97 -33.16
CA GLY A 314 8.05 3.38 -32.64
C GLY A 314 6.97 3.16 -33.69
N GLU A 315 6.02 2.30 -33.35
CA GLU A 315 4.83 1.96 -34.13
C GLU A 315 3.62 2.10 -33.19
N PHE A 316 2.90 3.22 -33.27
CA PHE A 316 1.79 3.57 -32.36
C PHE A 316 0.59 2.62 -32.53
N ASP A 317 0.36 2.11 -33.73
CA ASP A 317 -0.73 1.18 -34.06
C ASP A 317 -0.57 -0.21 -33.40
N THR A 318 0.67 -0.62 -33.17
CA THR A 318 1.02 -1.89 -32.50
C THR A 318 1.51 -1.71 -31.07
N ASN A 319 1.59 -0.47 -30.58
CA ASN A 319 2.17 -0.09 -29.28
C ASN A 319 3.64 -0.54 -29.10
N ILE A 320 4.43 -0.56 -30.18
CA ILE A 320 5.84 -0.98 -30.13
C ILE A 320 6.75 0.25 -30.02
N LEU A 321 7.68 0.23 -29.06
CA LEU A 321 8.80 1.16 -28.96
C LEU A 321 10.11 0.40 -29.09
N ARG A 322 11.05 0.91 -29.90
CA ARG A 322 12.40 0.37 -30.08
C ARG A 322 13.43 1.45 -29.81
N ILE A 323 14.49 1.09 -29.10
CA ILE A 323 15.65 1.95 -28.85
C ILE A 323 16.83 1.28 -29.56
N ASN A 324 17.37 1.91 -30.59
CA ASN A 324 18.51 1.35 -31.35
C ASN A 324 19.86 1.74 -30.74
N GLY A 325 19.87 2.62 -29.74
CA GLY A 325 21.01 2.89 -28.85
C GLY A 325 20.94 2.10 -27.53
N ALA A 326 21.86 2.38 -26.61
CA ALA A 326 21.82 1.81 -25.27
C ALA A 326 20.82 2.56 -24.37
N LEU A 327 19.99 1.85 -23.60
CA LEU A 327 19.08 2.43 -22.61
C LEU A 327 19.78 2.51 -21.25
N GLN A 328 19.90 3.71 -20.68
CA GLN A 328 20.40 3.90 -19.31
C GLN A 328 19.25 4.10 -18.32
N VAL A 329 19.35 3.46 -17.16
CA VAL A 329 18.46 3.66 -16.01
C VAL A 329 19.34 3.99 -14.81
N ASN A 330 19.04 5.08 -14.10
CA ASN A 330 19.75 5.57 -12.90
C ASN A 330 21.27 5.82 -13.04
N ASN A 331 21.73 6.25 -14.21
CA ASN A 331 23.04 6.87 -14.50
C ASN A 331 24.25 6.47 -13.61
N PRO A 332 24.78 5.24 -13.74
CA PRO A 332 26.17 4.96 -13.42
C PRO A 332 27.06 5.31 -14.61
N THR A 333 28.30 5.74 -14.35
CA THR A 333 29.24 6.31 -15.33
C THR A 333 29.87 5.31 -16.32
N THR A 334 29.28 4.12 -16.50
CA THR A 334 29.75 3.08 -17.45
C THR A 334 28.59 2.34 -18.11
N THR A 335 28.59 2.32 -19.45
CA THR A 335 27.82 1.44 -20.37
C THR A 335 26.36 1.14 -20.00
N GLY A 336 25.43 1.84 -20.66
CA GLY A 336 23.99 1.55 -20.59
C GLY A 336 23.59 0.18 -21.14
N TYR A 337 22.38 -0.23 -20.80
CA TYR A 337 21.82 -1.51 -21.18
C TYR A 337 21.65 -1.64 -22.70
N SER A 338 22.33 -2.61 -23.29
CA SER A 338 22.11 -3.03 -24.67
C SER A 338 21.12 -4.19 -24.71
N PHE A 339 19.96 -3.99 -25.33
CA PHE A 339 18.96 -5.04 -25.52
C PHE A 339 19.38 -6.04 -26.62
N PRO A 340 18.94 -7.32 -26.53
CA PRO A 340 19.10 -8.28 -27.62
C PRO A 340 18.45 -7.82 -28.92
N THR A 341 19.08 -8.16 -30.06
CA THR A 341 18.53 -7.93 -31.41
C THR A 341 17.55 -9.02 -31.86
N ILE A 342 17.24 -10.00 -30.99
CA ILE A 342 16.31 -11.10 -31.22
C ILE A 342 15.40 -11.25 -30.00
N ASP A 343 14.12 -11.55 -30.24
CA ASP A 343 13.16 -11.81 -29.17
C ASP A 343 13.46 -13.10 -28.41
N GLY A 344 13.07 -13.13 -27.14
CA GLY A 344 13.11 -14.34 -26.32
C GLY A 344 12.10 -15.38 -26.80
N THR A 345 12.50 -16.65 -26.75
CA THR A 345 11.59 -17.78 -26.99
C THR A 345 10.68 -18.03 -25.78
N ALA A 346 9.59 -18.78 -25.97
CA ALA A 346 8.66 -19.09 -24.88
C ALA A 346 9.37 -19.79 -23.71
N GLY A 347 9.24 -19.23 -22.51
CA GLY A 347 9.97 -19.68 -21.33
C GLY A 347 11.31 -18.98 -21.10
N GLN A 348 11.63 -17.89 -21.82
CA GLN A 348 12.78 -17.03 -21.56
C GLN A 348 12.42 -15.80 -20.69
N VAL A 349 13.35 -15.38 -19.83
CA VAL A 349 13.33 -14.12 -19.09
C VAL A 349 14.48 -13.22 -19.50
N MET A 350 14.21 -11.93 -19.47
CA MET A 350 15.21 -10.89 -19.68
C MET A 350 16.06 -10.73 -18.42
N THR A 351 17.37 -10.89 -18.55
CA THR A 351 18.34 -10.79 -17.43
C THR A 351 19.48 -9.84 -17.79
N THR A 352 20.15 -9.27 -16.78
CA THR A 352 21.39 -8.51 -16.97
C THR A 352 22.57 -9.18 -16.28
N ASP A 353 23.76 -9.03 -16.86
CA ASP A 353 25.04 -9.47 -16.29
C ASP A 353 25.64 -8.48 -15.26
N GLY A 354 24.93 -7.40 -14.95
CA GLY A 354 25.41 -6.31 -14.09
C GLY A 354 26.49 -5.42 -14.72
N SER A 355 26.88 -5.68 -15.97
CA SER A 355 27.90 -4.93 -16.73
C SER A 355 27.31 -4.14 -17.90
N GLY A 356 25.97 -4.08 -18.00
CA GLY A 356 25.25 -3.35 -19.06
C GLY A 356 24.83 -4.22 -20.25
N ASN A 357 25.04 -5.53 -20.22
CA ASN A 357 24.43 -6.41 -21.22
C ASN A 357 23.08 -6.91 -20.71
N ILE A 358 22.07 -6.92 -21.59
CA ILE A 358 20.81 -7.63 -21.37
C ILE A 358 20.75 -8.83 -22.30
N SER A 359 20.28 -9.97 -21.79
CA SER A 359 20.06 -11.18 -22.59
C SER A 359 18.75 -11.88 -22.21
N PHE A 360 18.06 -12.42 -23.22
CA PHE A 360 17.01 -13.42 -23.01
C PHE A 360 17.69 -14.74 -22.64
N GLN A 361 17.68 -15.05 -21.35
CA GLN A 361 18.05 -16.37 -20.85
C GLN A 361 16.77 -17.21 -20.78
N ASN A 362 16.87 -18.53 -20.89
CA ASN A 362 15.78 -19.37 -20.39
C ASN A 362 15.47 -18.98 -18.94
N ILE A 363 14.21 -19.08 -18.54
CA ILE A 363 13.86 -19.36 -17.15
C ILE A 363 14.45 -20.75 -16.89
N ASN A 364 15.74 -20.72 -16.59
CA ASN A 364 16.42 -21.66 -15.74
C ASN A 364 15.58 -21.66 -14.46
N THR A 365 14.61 -22.56 -14.39
CA THR A 365 13.74 -22.73 -13.22
C THR A 365 14.61 -23.30 -12.12
N GLY A 366 15.46 -22.42 -11.50
CA GLY A 366 16.20 -22.29 -10.18
C GLY A 366 17.71 -22.65 -9.98
N ASN A 367 18.07 -23.65 -9.13
CA ASN A 367 19.35 -24.35 -8.81
C ASN A 367 19.32 -25.91 -8.39
N ASP A 368 18.33 -26.80 -8.73
CA ASP A 368 18.24 -28.31 -8.51
C ASP A 368 18.74 -29.18 -9.69
N TRP A 369 18.67 -30.54 -9.62
CA TRP A 369 19.44 -31.60 -10.35
C TRP A 369 18.72 -32.36 -11.53
N SER A 370 19.49 -32.93 -12.49
CA SER A 370 19.03 -33.53 -13.79
C SER A 370 19.55 -34.93 -14.01
N LEU A 371 19.03 -35.50 -15.11
CA LEU A 371 19.40 -36.74 -15.78
C LEU A 371 20.87 -36.80 -16.26
N SER A 372 21.61 -35.68 -16.20
CA SER A 372 23.07 -35.54 -16.32
C SER A 372 23.66 -34.53 -15.31
N GLY A 373 22.91 -34.16 -14.26
CA GLY A 373 23.10 -32.92 -13.47
C GLY A 373 22.35 -31.73 -14.07
N ASN A 374 21.41 -31.12 -13.34
CA ASN A 374 20.70 -29.89 -13.74
C ASN A 374 21.45 -28.86 -12.95
N ASN A 375 21.63 -27.74 -13.62
CA ASN A 375 21.72 -26.49 -12.94
C ASN A 375 20.29 -25.95 -13.16
N THR A 376 19.31 -26.23 -12.27
CA THR A 376 18.11 -25.41 -11.91
C THR A 376 16.90 -26.07 -11.13
N LEU A 377 16.29 -25.31 -10.16
CA LEU A 377 15.37 -25.53 -8.98
C LEU A 377 13.96 -24.99 -9.26
N SER A 378 12.97 -25.71 -8.82
CA SER A 378 11.86 -25.01 -8.18
C SER A 378 11.55 -25.77 -6.90
N THR A 379 12.13 -25.26 -5.82
CA THR A 379 11.95 -25.74 -4.44
C THR A 379 12.15 -27.26 -4.19
N ASN A 380 13.39 -27.69 -4.29
CA ASN A 380 14.05 -28.81 -3.60
C ASN A 380 13.56 -30.22 -4.00
N PHE A 381 14.01 -30.72 -5.16
CA PHE A 381 13.78 -32.13 -5.54
C PHE A 381 15.05 -32.88 -5.98
N LEU A 382 15.46 -33.85 -5.14
CA LEU A 382 16.45 -34.88 -5.48
C LEU A 382 15.75 -36.13 -6.01
N GLY A 383 15.50 -36.20 -7.32
CA GLY A 383 14.83 -37.34 -7.94
C GLY A 383 14.75 -37.29 -9.47
N THR A 384 14.22 -38.34 -10.07
CA THR A 384 13.99 -38.49 -11.52
C THR A 384 12.51 -38.28 -11.86
N THR A 385 12.22 -37.58 -12.97
CA THR A 385 10.85 -37.37 -13.48
C THR A 385 10.48 -38.30 -14.65
N ASN A 386 11.48 -38.94 -15.25
CA ASN A 386 11.27 -40.09 -16.11
C ASN A 386 11.14 -41.35 -15.23
N ASN A 387 10.44 -42.38 -15.74
CA ASN A 387 10.23 -43.66 -15.05
C ASN A 387 11.51 -44.52 -15.08
N LEU A 388 12.59 -43.98 -14.52
CA LEU A 388 13.92 -44.56 -14.39
C LEU A 388 14.42 -44.29 -12.97
N ASP A 389 15.23 -45.20 -12.43
CA ASP A 389 15.71 -45.10 -11.05
C ASP A 389 16.71 -43.94 -10.86
N LEU A 390 16.67 -43.28 -9.70
CA LEU A 390 17.71 -42.34 -9.27
C LEU A 390 18.93 -43.15 -8.81
N LYS A 391 20.07 -43.02 -9.51
CA LYS A 391 21.24 -43.89 -9.33
C LYS A 391 22.48 -43.10 -8.93
N PHE A 392 23.02 -43.39 -7.75
CA PHE A 392 24.28 -42.87 -7.25
C PHE A 392 25.43 -43.78 -7.70
N ARG A 393 26.43 -43.19 -8.36
CA ARG A 393 27.54 -43.91 -8.98
C ARG A 393 28.89 -43.34 -8.56
N SER A 394 29.91 -44.19 -8.54
CA SER A 394 31.32 -43.80 -8.44
C SER A 394 32.13 -44.60 -9.46
N ASN A 395 33.06 -43.97 -10.18
CA ASN A 395 33.79 -44.60 -11.30
C ASN A 395 32.88 -45.30 -12.33
N ASN A 396 31.69 -44.74 -12.59
CA ASN A 396 30.63 -45.31 -13.42
C ASN A 396 30.04 -46.67 -12.95
N ILE A 397 30.40 -47.12 -11.75
CA ILE A 397 29.77 -48.26 -11.06
C ILE A 397 28.63 -47.74 -10.19
N GLU A 398 27.50 -48.44 -10.21
CA GLU A 398 26.31 -48.11 -9.43
C GLU A 398 26.40 -48.71 -8.03
N TYR A 399 26.23 -47.88 -6.99
CA TYR A 399 26.41 -48.27 -5.59
C TYR A 399 25.16 -48.07 -4.72
N LEU A 400 24.28 -47.14 -5.10
CA LEU A 400 23.02 -46.88 -4.41
C LEU A 400 21.99 -46.45 -5.46
N ARG A 401 20.74 -46.88 -5.30
CA ARG A 401 19.64 -46.62 -6.22
C ARG A 401 18.35 -46.38 -5.43
N LEU A 402 17.60 -45.33 -5.75
CA LEU A 402 16.19 -45.24 -5.39
C LEU A 402 15.39 -45.67 -6.62
N SER A 403 14.74 -46.82 -6.54
CA SER A 403 14.02 -47.43 -7.65
C SER A 403 12.74 -46.68 -7.99
N THR A 404 12.24 -46.91 -9.21
CA THR A 404 10.89 -46.47 -9.64
C THR A 404 9.74 -46.97 -8.76
N THR A 405 9.95 -48.01 -7.93
CA THR A 405 8.97 -48.50 -6.95
C THR A 405 9.17 -47.91 -5.54
N GLY A 406 10.05 -46.91 -5.39
CA GLY A 406 10.37 -46.27 -4.11
C GLY A 406 11.32 -47.07 -3.21
N GLN A 407 11.98 -48.11 -3.72
CA GLN A 407 12.91 -48.94 -2.94
C GLN A 407 14.31 -48.32 -2.94
N LEU A 408 14.90 -48.14 -1.75
CA LEU A 408 16.32 -47.83 -1.62
C LEU A 408 17.13 -49.12 -1.69
N GLU A 409 17.92 -49.27 -2.74
CA GLU A 409 18.73 -50.46 -3.04
C GLU A 409 20.22 -50.11 -2.99
N ILE A 410 20.98 -50.85 -2.18
CA ILE A 410 22.44 -50.72 -2.09
C ILE A 410 23.08 -51.78 -2.99
N PHE A 411 23.78 -51.32 -4.02
CA PHE A 411 24.46 -52.15 -5.00
C PHE A 411 25.92 -52.33 -4.61
N ASN A 412 26.21 -53.33 -3.78
CA ASN A 412 27.58 -53.78 -3.55
C ASN A 412 27.72 -55.29 -3.72
N THR A 413 28.96 -55.73 -3.97
CA THR A 413 29.31 -57.13 -4.23
C THR A 413 29.20 -58.02 -2.99
N SER A 414 28.85 -57.48 -1.83
CA SER A 414 28.72 -58.20 -0.56
C SER A 414 27.31 -58.15 0.04
N GLU A 415 26.28 -57.74 -0.71
CA GLU A 415 24.87 -57.74 -0.25
C GLU A 415 24.66 -57.03 1.10
N SER A 416 25.51 -56.06 1.46
CA SER A 416 25.58 -55.49 2.81
C SER A 416 25.12 -54.03 2.86
N ILE A 417 24.46 -53.62 3.92
CA ILE A 417 24.13 -52.22 4.20
C ILE A 417 25.24 -51.62 5.07
N LYS A 418 25.82 -50.49 4.66
CA LYS A 418 26.86 -49.76 5.41
C LYS A 418 26.54 -48.27 5.37
N ILE A 419 26.16 -47.68 6.51
CA ILE A 419 25.68 -46.29 6.62
C ILE A 419 26.34 -45.62 7.83
N GLY A 420 27.19 -44.62 7.60
CA GLY A 420 27.91 -43.89 8.64
C GLY A 420 29.41 -43.86 8.40
N GLU A 421 30.11 -42.95 9.10
CA GLU A 421 31.55 -42.82 9.00
C GLU A 421 32.26 -44.05 9.60
N SER A 422 33.19 -44.62 8.82
CA SER A 422 33.87 -45.89 9.11
C SER A 422 32.96 -47.13 9.30
N ALA A 423 31.68 -47.05 8.94
CA ALA A 423 30.73 -48.17 9.08
C ALA A 423 31.11 -49.35 8.16
N GLY A 424 31.51 -50.47 8.77
CA GLY A 424 32.01 -51.65 8.06
C GLY A 424 33.30 -51.41 7.27
N GLU A 425 34.08 -50.38 7.63
CA GLU A 425 35.48 -50.27 7.22
C GLU A 425 36.21 -51.54 7.71
N GLY A 426 36.95 -52.24 6.85
CA GLY A 426 37.58 -53.54 7.19
C GLY A 426 36.66 -54.77 7.12
N ALA A 427 35.37 -54.69 7.44
CA ALA A 427 34.47 -55.85 7.39
C ALA A 427 34.28 -56.42 5.95
N ILE A 428 34.87 -57.60 5.68
CA ILE A 428 34.94 -58.25 4.35
C ILE A 428 33.83 -59.29 4.05
N GLY A 429 32.96 -59.62 5.00
CA GLY A 429 31.87 -60.58 4.79
C GLY A 429 30.57 -59.95 4.25
N SER A 430 29.66 -60.82 3.80
CA SER A 430 28.40 -60.43 3.12
C SER A 430 27.14 -60.49 4.00
N ARG A 431 26.05 -59.88 3.49
CA ARG A 431 24.72 -59.78 4.12
C ARG A 431 24.67 -59.10 5.50
N ASN A 432 25.63 -58.23 5.78
CA ASN A 432 25.67 -57.47 7.03
C ASN A 432 24.87 -56.16 6.94
N VAL A 433 24.39 -55.64 8.07
CA VAL A 433 23.70 -54.34 8.20
C VAL A 433 24.41 -53.50 9.26
N PHE A 434 25.19 -52.50 8.85
CA PHE A 434 25.96 -51.63 9.74
C PHE A 434 25.52 -50.18 9.61
N VAL A 435 25.05 -49.58 10.71
CA VAL A 435 24.47 -48.22 10.75
C VAL A 435 25.00 -47.43 11.96
N GLY A 436 25.93 -46.50 11.75
CA GLY A 436 26.49 -45.63 12.78
C GLY A 436 27.99 -45.35 12.61
N HIS A 437 28.59 -44.65 13.57
CA HIS A 437 30.02 -44.32 13.60
C HIS A 437 30.83 -45.51 14.13
N GLU A 438 31.89 -45.91 13.41
CA GLU A 438 32.78 -47.05 13.72
C GLU A 438 32.12 -48.42 13.94
N VAL A 439 30.90 -48.64 13.45
CA VAL A 439 30.28 -49.98 13.48
C VAL A 439 31.14 -50.95 12.68
N ALA A 440 31.58 -52.06 13.29
CA ALA A 440 32.39 -53.08 12.62
C ALA A 440 33.65 -52.55 11.87
N ARG A 441 34.34 -51.55 12.46
CA ARG A 441 35.49 -50.84 11.88
C ARG A 441 36.82 -51.61 11.85
N PHE A 442 37.02 -52.57 12.75
CA PHE A 442 38.34 -53.18 12.97
C PHE A 442 38.27 -54.71 12.93
N GLN A 443 38.25 -55.33 11.75
CA GLN A 443 38.50 -56.78 11.57
C GLN A 443 38.78 -57.16 10.10
N GLY A 444 39.13 -58.42 9.83
CA GLY A 444 39.55 -58.94 8.52
C GLY A 444 39.13 -60.39 8.24
N ALA A 445 37.99 -60.82 8.77
CA ALA A 445 37.42 -62.17 8.58
C ALA A 445 36.05 -62.14 7.86
N THR A 446 35.64 -63.27 7.29
CA THR A 446 34.42 -63.43 6.48
C THR A 446 33.13 -63.52 7.33
N SER A 447 32.94 -62.57 8.24
CA SER A 447 31.79 -62.47 9.15
C SER A 447 30.50 -62.13 8.40
N LEU A 448 29.46 -62.98 8.49
CA LEU A 448 28.23 -62.88 7.69
C LEU A 448 26.99 -62.58 8.53
N ASP A 449 25.96 -62.01 7.90
CA ASP A 449 24.59 -61.93 8.43
C ASP A 449 24.43 -61.17 9.76
N ASN A 450 25.33 -60.25 10.10
CA ASN A 450 25.26 -59.46 11.35
C ASN A 450 24.53 -58.13 11.18
N ILE A 451 23.92 -57.64 12.25
CA ILE A 451 23.28 -56.33 12.36
C ILE A 451 23.98 -55.53 13.45
N GLY A 452 24.59 -54.39 13.12
CA GLY A 452 25.21 -53.45 14.05
C GLY A 452 24.63 -52.05 13.88
N ILE A 453 24.03 -51.48 14.92
CA ILE A 453 23.38 -50.16 14.87
C ILE A 453 23.79 -49.35 16.11
N GLY A 454 24.56 -48.28 15.94
CA GLY A 454 25.03 -47.44 17.05
C GLY A 454 26.46 -46.92 16.86
N HIS A 455 27.01 -46.25 17.87
CA HIS A 455 28.43 -45.88 17.92
C HIS A 455 29.26 -47.09 18.38
N GLU A 456 30.30 -47.50 17.64
CA GLU A 456 31.17 -48.64 18.00
C GLU A 456 30.44 -49.98 18.27
N ALA A 457 29.23 -50.18 17.74
CA ALA A 457 28.56 -51.49 17.79
C ALA A 457 29.33 -52.52 16.94
N LEU A 458 29.54 -53.75 17.43
CA LEU A 458 30.32 -54.80 16.74
C LEU A 458 31.72 -54.35 16.26
N ARG A 459 32.32 -53.30 16.88
CA ARG A 459 33.57 -52.66 16.45
C ARG A 459 34.67 -53.64 16.06
N THR A 460 34.79 -54.75 16.79
CA THR A 460 35.73 -55.85 16.55
C THR A 460 34.93 -57.16 16.44
N ILE A 461 34.74 -57.69 15.22
CA ILE A 461 33.88 -58.87 14.95
C ILE A 461 34.51 -59.96 14.05
N THR A 462 34.50 -61.22 14.49
CA THR A 462 34.82 -62.39 13.63
C THR A 462 33.68 -63.38 13.44
N GLY A 463 32.78 -63.52 14.42
CA GLY A 463 31.62 -64.42 14.32
C GLY A 463 30.49 -63.87 13.44
N SER A 464 29.44 -64.66 13.24
CA SER A 464 28.34 -64.38 12.30
C SER A 464 26.96 -64.36 12.98
N SER A 465 25.95 -63.80 12.30
CA SER A 465 24.56 -63.80 12.75
C SER A 465 24.31 -63.09 14.10
N ASN A 466 25.15 -62.10 14.46
CA ASN A 466 24.97 -61.30 15.67
C ASN A 466 24.09 -60.07 15.41
N ILE A 467 23.34 -59.63 16.42
CA ILE A 467 22.55 -58.39 16.44
C ILE A 467 23.07 -57.51 17.58
N ALA A 468 23.46 -56.28 17.28
CA ALA A 468 23.95 -55.29 18.23
C ALA A 468 23.29 -53.93 17.96
N ILE A 469 22.51 -53.41 18.89
CA ILE A 469 21.75 -52.17 18.74
C ILE A 469 21.96 -51.30 19.99
N GLY A 470 22.82 -50.30 19.89
CA GLY A 470 23.24 -49.44 20.98
C GLY A 470 24.70 -48.99 20.85
N SER A 471 25.07 -47.92 21.55
CA SER A 471 26.48 -47.51 21.63
C SER A 471 27.29 -48.59 22.37
N SER A 472 28.42 -49.01 21.80
CA SER A 472 29.27 -50.11 22.29
C SER A 472 28.52 -51.43 22.55
N ALA A 473 27.36 -51.65 21.94
CA ALA A 473 26.66 -52.93 22.03
C ALA A 473 27.49 -54.01 21.33
N LEU A 474 27.78 -55.09 22.04
CA LEU A 474 28.61 -56.21 21.55
C LEU A 474 29.91 -55.75 20.85
N ARG A 475 30.55 -54.73 21.42
CA ARG A 475 31.68 -53.98 20.82
C ARG A 475 32.84 -54.87 20.40
N ASP A 476 33.25 -55.79 21.28
CA ASP A 476 34.38 -56.69 21.05
C ASP A 476 33.91 -58.15 21.18
N THR A 477 33.77 -58.88 20.05
CA THR A 477 33.35 -60.29 20.03
C THR A 477 33.98 -61.16 18.93
N ASN A 478 34.30 -62.40 19.27
CA ASN A 478 34.67 -63.46 18.33
C ASN A 478 33.56 -64.52 18.15
N SER A 479 32.38 -64.31 18.73
CA SER A 479 31.30 -65.30 18.78
C SER A 479 30.12 -64.99 17.85
N SER A 480 29.19 -65.95 17.75
CA SER A 480 28.09 -65.96 16.78
C SER A 480 26.71 -66.11 17.45
N ASN A 481 25.67 -65.68 16.75
CA ASN A 481 24.26 -65.76 17.16
C ASN A 481 23.87 -64.96 18.42
N ASN A 482 24.64 -63.94 18.81
CA ASN A 482 24.32 -63.12 19.98
C ASN A 482 23.41 -61.94 19.64
N ILE A 483 22.51 -61.56 20.54
CA ILE A 483 21.65 -60.38 20.47
C ILE A 483 22.02 -59.46 21.64
N ALA A 484 22.34 -58.20 21.36
CA ALA A 484 22.66 -57.17 22.35
C ALA A 484 21.93 -55.87 22.00
N ILE A 485 21.00 -55.40 22.83
CA ILE A 485 20.17 -54.22 22.58
C ILE A 485 20.22 -53.29 23.78
N GLY A 486 21.02 -52.23 23.71
CA GLY A 486 21.24 -51.26 24.78
C GLY A 486 22.68 -50.75 24.79
N ASP A 487 22.90 -49.55 25.33
CA ASP A 487 24.24 -48.99 25.48
C ASP A 487 25.10 -49.89 26.39
N ASN A 488 26.32 -50.21 25.91
CA ASN A 488 27.28 -51.13 26.50
C ASN A 488 26.72 -52.53 26.83
N SER A 489 25.57 -52.93 26.25
CA SER A 489 25.01 -54.28 26.39
C SER A 489 25.98 -55.29 25.75
N MET A 490 26.40 -56.29 26.53
CA MET A 490 27.35 -57.33 26.10
C MET A 490 28.67 -56.77 25.52
N TRP A 491 29.11 -55.57 25.94
CA TRP A 491 30.22 -54.84 25.32
C TRP A 491 31.53 -55.64 25.21
N LYS A 492 31.78 -56.55 26.16
CA LYS A 492 32.89 -57.51 26.14
C LYS A 492 32.33 -58.95 26.17
N ASN A 493 32.39 -59.64 25.02
CA ASN A 493 31.99 -61.05 24.90
C ASN A 493 32.89 -61.78 23.91
N ASP A 494 33.97 -62.40 24.40
CA ASP A 494 34.99 -63.01 23.54
C ASP A 494 34.43 -64.20 22.75
N THR A 495 33.99 -65.27 23.44
CA THR A 495 33.54 -66.52 22.78
C THR A 495 32.12 -66.95 23.10
N GLY A 496 31.44 -66.30 24.04
CA GLY A 496 30.06 -66.63 24.42
C GLY A 496 29.06 -66.53 23.25
N ALA A 497 28.34 -67.62 22.96
CA ALA A 497 27.46 -67.76 21.80
C ALA A 497 25.97 -67.82 22.18
N ALA A 498 25.09 -67.47 21.24
CA ALA A 498 23.63 -67.59 21.38
C ALA A 498 23.03 -66.85 22.60
N ASN A 499 23.67 -65.79 23.09
CA ASN A 499 23.17 -64.98 24.19
C ASN A 499 22.18 -63.91 23.70
N THR A 500 21.20 -63.53 24.51
CA THR A 500 20.32 -62.37 24.32
C THR A 500 20.47 -61.43 25.51
N ALA A 501 20.83 -60.17 25.27
CA ALA A 501 21.00 -59.12 26.27
C ALA A 501 20.21 -57.87 25.84
N ILE A 502 19.30 -57.38 26.67
CA ILE A 502 18.45 -56.22 26.34
C ILE A 502 18.40 -55.26 27.54
N GLY A 503 19.04 -54.10 27.43
CA GLY A 503 19.13 -53.06 28.46
C GLY A 503 20.55 -52.49 28.62
N TYR A 504 20.69 -51.39 29.36
CA TYR A 504 21.99 -50.76 29.63
C TYR A 504 22.95 -51.70 30.40
N VAL A 505 24.14 -51.96 29.83
CA VAL A 505 25.20 -52.82 30.41
C VAL A 505 24.69 -54.22 30.83
N THR A 506 23.74 -54.77 30.08
CA THR A 506 23.20 -56.14 30.27
C THR A 506 24.22 -57.17 29.79
N LEU A 507 24.49 -58.24 30.56
CA LEU A 507 25.55 -59.24 30.29
C LEU A 507 26.91 -58.61 29.91
N GLY A 508 27.24 -57.45 30.50
CA GLY A 508 28.33 -56.58 30.02
C GLY A 508 29.72 -57.23 29.94
N GLU A 509 30.06 -58.15 30.85
CA GLU A 509 31.39 -58.78 30.94
C GLU A 509 31.32 -60.31 30.74
N ASN A 510 30.50 -60.77 29.78
CA ASN A 510 30.25 -62.18 29.46
C ASN A 510 31.36 -62.77 28.56
N ASP A 511 32.53 -63.12 29.09
CA ASP A 511 33.67 -63.60 28.28
C ASP A 511 33.40 -64.91 27.51
N THR A 512 32.79 -65.91 28.16
CA THR A 512 32.59 -67.26 27.58
C THR A 512 31.18 -67.83 27.76
N GLY A 513 30.33 -67.21 28.57
CA GLY A 513 28.97 -67.67 28.86
C GLY A 513 28.11 -67.75 27.60
N SER A 514 27.34 -68.82 27.42
CA SER A 514 26.54 -69.09 26.21
C SER A 514 25.08 -69.44 26.53
N ASN A 515 24.18 -69.19 25.57
CA ASN A 515 22.73 -69.42 25.68
C ASN A 515 22.03 -68.64 26.82
N ASN A 516 22.59 -67.53 27.30
CA ASN A 516 21.96 -66.72 28.35
C ASN A 516 20.93 -65.75 27.76
N THR A 517 19.80 -65.56 28.43
CA THR A 517 18.81 -64.52 28.14
C THR A 517 18.77 -63.52 29.29
N ALA A 518 18.97 -62.23 29.01
CA ALA A 518 18.96 -61.18 30.01
C ALA A 518 18.21 -59.94 29.50
N LEU A 519 17.30 -59.41 30.32
CA LEU A 519 16.42 -58.30 30.00
C LEU A 519 16.30 -57.37 31.21
N GLY A 520 16.82 -56.16 31.11
CA GLY A 520 16.85 -55.15 32.16
C GLY A 520 18.26 -54.62 32.39
N ALA A 521 18.37 -53.32 32.68
CA ALA A 521 19.67 -52.69 32.88
C ALA A 521 20.47 -53.39 33.98
N LEU A 522 21.75 -53.65 33.71
CA LEU A 522 22.69 -54.37 34.57
C LEU A 522 22.32 -55.83 34.89
N ALA A 523 21.32 -56.43 34.22
CA ALA A 523 20.99 -57.85 34.41
C ALA A 523 22.15 -58.75 33.93
N GLY A 524 22.55 -59.71 34.74
CA GLY A 524 23.66 -60.63 34.47
C GLY A 524 25.01 -59.96 34.23
N ARG A 525 25.23 -58.70 34.65
CA ARG A 525 26.37 -57.87 34.21
C ARG A 525 27.73 -58.59 34.31
N LEU A 526 27.97 -59.31 35.41
CA LEU A 526 29.25 -59.99 35.69
C LEU A 526 29.17 -61.51 35.47
N ASN A 527 28.26 -61.99 34.61
CA ASN A 527 28.19 -63.40 34.23
C ASN A 527 29.31 -63.77 33.24
N VAL A 528 30.53 -63.94 33.74
CA VAL A 528 31.73 -64.17 32.92
C VAL A 528 31.67 -65.47 32.10
N SER A 529 31.14 -66.55 32.68
CA SER A 529 31.22 -67.90 32.10
C SER A 529 29.98 -68.78 32.29
N GLY A 530 28.94 -68.29 32.96
CA GLY A 530 27.72 -69.04 33.22
C GLY A 530 26.87 -69.20 31.96
N ASN A 531 26.24 -70.35 31.79
CA ASN A 531 25.51 -70.74 30.59
C ASN A 531 24.03 -71.01 30.87
N ASN A 532 23.18 -70.87 29.85
CA ASN A 532 21.75 -71.20 29.88
C ASN A 532 20.94 -70.44 30.96
N ASN A 533 21.39 -69.26 31.40
CA ASN A 533 20.69 -68.48 32.43
C ASN A 533 19.60 -67.58 31.84
N SER A 534 18.57 -67.25 32.63
CA SER A 534 17.53 -66.26 32.32
C SER A 534 17.50 -65.19 33.42
N PHE A 535 17.82 -63.93 33.11
CA PHE A 535 17.88 -62.82 34.06
C PHE A 535 16.97 -61.66 33.63
N ILE A 536 15.77 -61.55 34.19
CA ILE A 536 14.75 -60.60 33.73
C ILE A 536 14.43 -59.60 34.85
N GLY A 537 15.04 -58.42 34.80
CA GLY A 537 14.83 -57.33 35.75
C GLY A 537 16.10 -56.50 35.97
N HIS A 538 15.96 -55.24 36.38
CA HIS A 538 17.12 -54.38 36.66
C HIS A 538 18.00 -55.01 37.76
N GLN A 539 19.30 -55.19 37.46
CA GLN A 539 20.28 -55.89 38.30
C GLN A 539 19.93 -57.35 38.67
N SER A 540 19.00 -58.00 37.96
CA SER A 540 18.74 -59.43 38.14
C SER A 540 20.00 -60.24 37.85
N GLY A 541 20.45 -61.11 38.77
CA GLY A 541 21.65 -61.94 38.60
C GLY A 541 22.96 -61.17 38.41
N TYR A 542 23.08 -59.92 38.93
CA TYR A 542 24.22 -59.03 38.66
C TYR A 542 25.60 -59.69 38.86
N PHE A 543 25.78 -60.45 39.95
CA PHE A 543 27.03 -61.17 40.29
C PHE A 543 27.02 -62.67 39.90
N SER A 544 25.98 -63.16 39.22
CA SER A 544 25.81 -64.59 38.93
C SER A 544 26.81 -65.11 37.91
N THR A 545 27.49 -66.21 38.25
CA THR A 545 28.47 -66.90 37.39
C THR A 545 28.15 -68.38 37.15
N GLY A 546 27.10 -68.91 37.77
CA GLY A 546 26.63 -70.29 37.58
C GLY A 546 25.80 -70.51 36.31
N ASN A 547 25.32 -71.74 36.12
CA ASN A 547 24.58 -72.17 34.94
C ASN A 547 23.09 -72.45 35.25
N ASN A 548 22.25 -72.44 34.21
CA ASN A 548 20.85 -72.88 34.25
C ASN A 548 19.96 -72.15 35.28
N ASN A 549 20.29 -70.90 35.64
CA ASN A 549 19.52 -70.11 36.60
C ASN A 549 18.35 -69.37 35.92
N VAL A 550 17.26 -69.13 36.65
CA VAL A 550 16.12 -68.32 36.21
C VAL A 550 15.78 -67.30 37.29
N PHE A 551 16.10 -66.03 37.05
CA PHE A 551 15.83 -64.92 37.97
C PHE A 551 14.89 -63.90 37.31
N LEU A 552 13.84 -63.49 38.02
CA LEU A 552 12.78 -62.62 37.52
C LEU A 552 12.39 -61.56 38.56
N GLY A 553 12.69 -60.30 38.26
CA GLY A 553 12.34 -59.09 38.99
C GLY A 553 13.55 -58.22 39.40
N TYR A 554 13.29 -57.05 40.00
CA TYR A 554 14.34 -56.10 40.40
C TYR A 554 15.29 -56.75 41.43
N GLN A 555 16.59 -56.78 41.14
CA GLN A 555 17.63 -57.40 41.99
C GLN A 555 17.41 -58.89 42.32
N SER A 556 16.52 -59.58 41.59
CA SER A 556 16.30 -61.03 41.76
C SER A 556 17.61 -61.81 41.57
N GLY A 557 18.00 -62.60 42.56
CA GLY A 557 19.26 -63.36 42.55
C GLY A 557 20.53 -62.51 42.47
N LEU A 558 20.50 -61.23 42.90
CA LEU A 558 21.61 -60.26 42.79
C LEU A 558 22.99 -60.86 43.14
N ASN A 559 23.06 -61.56 44.29
CA ASN A 559 24.26 -62.12 44.90
C ASN A 559 24.35 -63.65 44.73
N GLU A 560 23.43 -64.28 44.00
CA GLU A 560 23.45 -65.73 43.78
C GLU A 560 24.55 -66.09 42.77
N ILE A 561 25.41 -67.04 43.13
CA ILE A 561 26.53 -67.51 42.31
C ILE A 561 26.45 -69.01 41.99
N GLY A 562 25.49 -69.72 42.59
CA GLY A 562 25.23 -71.13 42.32
C GLY A 562 24.64 -71.39 40.93
N SER A 563 24.45 -72.66 40.61
CA SER A 563 23.76 -73.12 39.39
C SER A 563 22.39 -73.71 39.72
N ASN A 564 21.54 -73.86 38.70
CA ASN A 564 20.24 -74.53 38.76
C ASN A 564 19.27 -73.90 39.77
N LYS A 565 19.26 -72.56 39.90
CA LYS A 565 18.41 -71.80 40.85
C LYS A 565 17.29 -71.04 40.17
N LEU A 566 16.12 -70.99 40.82
CA LEU A 566 14.98 -70.14 40.47
C LEU A 566 14.79 -69.06 41.54
N TYR A 567 14.63 -67.80 41.13
CA TYR A 567 14.17 -66.70 41.97
C TYR A 567 13.11 -65.90 41.21
N ILE A 568 11.95 -65.66 41.80
CA ILE A 568 10.95 -64.69 41.31
C ILE A 568 10.66 -63.74 42.47
N GLU A 569 11.20 -62.53 42.39
CA GLU A 569 11.28 -61.58 43.50
C GLU A 569 11.65 -60.17 42.99
N SER A 570 11.20 -59.10 43.65
CA SER A 570 11.49 -57.70 43.27
C SER A 570 12.37 -56.97 44.30
N SER A 571 13.27 -57.70 44.94
CA SER A 571 14.26 -57.23 45.91
C SER A 571 15.53 -58.10 45.87
N ASN A 572 16.56 -57.73 46.64
CA ASN A 572 17.81 -58.48 46.77
C ASN A 572 17.74 -59.64 47.79
N ALA A 573 16.55 -60.22 48.01
CA ALA A 573 16.32 -61.27 48.99
C ALA A 573 17.11 -62.56 48.68
N ASP A 574 17.46 -63.30 49.73
CA ASP A 574 18.12 -64.61 49.62
C ASP A 574 17.10 -65.75 49.42
N ALA A 575 17.61 -66.99 49.32
CA ALA A 575 16.84 -68.22 49.12
C ALA A 575 15.75 -68.48 50.19
N ASN A 576 15.80 -67.83 51.35
CA ASN A 576 14.84 -67.99 52.44
C ASN A 576 13.75 -66.90 52.43
N ASN A 577 13.98 -65.80 51.71
CA ASN A 577 13.15 -64.59 51.77
C ASN A 577 12.53 -64.20 50.42
N ALA A 578 13.04 -64.70 49.29
CA ALA A 578 12.47 -64.44 47.96
C ALA A 578 11.06 -65.03 47.81
N LEU A 579 10.10 -64.27 47.26
CA LEU A 579 8.68 -64.66 47.13
C LEU A 579 8.49 -66.07 46.55
N ILE A 580 9.23 -66.40 45.49
CA ILE A 580 9.40 -67.78 44.99
C ILE A 580 10.88 -68.08 44.84
N TYR A 581 11.30 -69.22 45.40
CA TYR A 581 12.65 -69.78 45.25
C TYR A 581 12.55 -71.22 44.72
N GLY A 582 13.55 -71.69 43.96
CA GLY A 582 13.63 -73.10 43.57
C GLY A 582 15.03 -73.59 43.26
N GLU A 583 15.16 -74.92 43.21
CA GLU A 583 16.39 -75.63 42.86
C GLU A 583 16.07 -76.72 41.84
N PHE A 584 16.45 -76.51 40.58
CA PHE A 584 16.12 -77.43 39.48
C PHE A 584 16.83 -78.78 39.60
N ASP A 585 18.03 -78.86 40.19
CA ASP A 585 18.75 -80.13 40.40
C ASP A 585 18.05 -81.06 41.41
N ASN A 586 17.23 -80.49 42.31
CA ASN A 586 16.58 -81.20 43.42
C ASN A 586 15.05 -81.29 43.23
N ASP A 587 14.52 -80.82 42.10
CA ASP A 587 13.08 -80.66 41.83
C ASP A 587 12.32 -79.85 42.91
N ILE A 588 12.97 -78.86 43.52
CA ILE A 588 12.41 -78.05 44.62
C ILE A 588 11.79 -76.74 44.10
N LEU A 589 10.55 -76.45 44.50
CA LEU A 589 9.91 -75.15 44.42
C LEU A 589 9.38 -74.74 45.80
N ARG A 590 9.72 -73.53 46.26
CA ARG A 590 9.26 -72.95 47.53
C ARG A 590 8.58 -71.60 47.28
N THR A 591 7.47 -71.36 47.97
CA THR A 591 6.83 -70.04 48.06
C THR A 591 7.04 -69.50 49.47
N ASN A 592 7.84 -68.44 49.64
CA ASN A 592 8.08 -67.84 50.95
C ASN A 592 7.00 -66.81 51.34
N GLY A 593 6.08 -66.48 50.41
CA GLY A 593 4.85 -65.70 50.67
C GLY A 593 3.59 -66.55 50.79
N GLN A 594 2.43 -65.92 51.03
CA GLN A 594 1.12 -66.59 51.09
C GLN A 594 0.60 -67.01 49.71
N LEU A 595 0.12 -68.25 49.60
CA LEU A 595 -0.47 -68.84 48.39
C LEU A 595 -2.01 -68.73 48.42
N GLN A 596 -2.62 -67.95 47.52
CA GLN A 596 -4.08 -67.81 47.41
C GLN A 596 -4.68 -68.70 46.30
N ILE A 597 -5.84 -69.29 46.57
CA ILE A 597 -6.63 -70.07 45.59
C ILE A 597 -8.09 -69.59 45.66
N GLY A 598 -8.44 -68.57 44.87
CA GLY A 598 -9.79 -67.97 44.83
C GLY A 598 -9.82 -66.49 45.24
N ASN A 599 -11.01 -65.87 45.09
CA ASN A 599 -11.36 -64.44 45.24
C ASN A 599 -10.49 -63.62 46.24
N PRO A 600 -9.95 -62.44 45.87
CA PRO A 600 -8.83 -61.78 46.58
C PRO A 600 -9.19 -61.06 47.89
N SER A 601 -10.30 -61.40 48.55
CA SER A 601 -10.80 -60.71 49.76
C SER A 601 -10.46 -61.40 51.08
N THR A 602 -9.69 -62.49 51.07
CA THR A 602 -9.29 -63.25 52.28
C THR A 602 -7.79 -63.55 52.29
N THR A 603 -7.19 -63.65 53.48
CA THR A 603 -5.78 -64.00 53.67
C THR A 603 -5.43 -65.33 52.99
N GLY A 604 -4.24 -65.39 52.38
CA GLY A 604 -3.80 -66.57 51.65
C GLY A 604 -3.25 -67.67 52.57
N TYR A 605 -3.10 -68.86 52.01
CA TYR A 605 -2.57 -70.01 52.71
C TYR A 605 -1.06 -69.89 52.90
N ALA A 606 -0.59 -69.94 54.14
CA ALA A 606 0.83 -70.16 54.44
C ALA A 606 1.10 -71.67 54.48
N LEU A 607 2.03 -72.14 53.65
CA LEU A 607 2.51 -73.53 53.72
C LEU A 607 3.41 -73.73 54.96
N PRO A 608 3.39 -74.89 55.62
CA PRO A 608 4.31 -75.19 56.72
C PRO A 608 5.78 -75.07 56.30
N THR A 609 6.61 -74.50 57.17
CA THR A 609 8.07 -74.36 56.94
C THR A 609 8.87 -75.63 57.28
N THR A 610 8.19 -76.72 57.62
CA THR A 610 8.78 -78.04 57.95
C THR A 610 7.94 -79.15 57.33
N ASP A 611 8.58 -80.12 56.69
CA ASP A 611 7.92 -81.27 56.07
C ASP A 611 7.12 -82.11 57.07
N GLY A 612 6.01 -82.68 56.60
CA GLY A 612 5.24 -83.67 57.34
C GLY A 612 5.95 -85.01 57.47
N THR A 613 5.66 -85.73 58.55
CA THR A 613 6.09 -87.11 58.71
C THR A 613 5.23 -88.07 57.88
N ALA A 614 5.78 -89.23 57.51
CA ALA A 614 5.09 -90.20 56.65
C ALA A 614 3.73 -90.63 57.23
N GLY A 615 2.65 -90.42 56.46
CA GLY A 615 1.26 -90.66 56.89
C GLY A 615 0.47 -89.39 57.23
N GLN A 616 1.10 -88.21 57.18
CA GLN A 616 0.43 -86.92 57.35
C GLN A 616 -0.03 -86.33 56.01
N VAL A 617 -1.16 -85.63 56.04
CA VAL A 617 -1.74 -84.88 54.92
C VAL A 617 -1.83 -83.40 55.27
N LEU A 618 -1.81 -82.54 54.26
CA LEU A 618 -1.99 -81.09 54.44
C LEU A 618 -3.48 -80.79 54.65
N THR A 619 -3.84 -80.29 55.83
CA THR A 619 -5.20 -79.87 56.19
C THR A 619 -5.24 -78.37 56.44
N THR A 620 -6.30 -77.70 55.99
CA THR A 620 -6.57 -76.30 56.36
C THR A 620 -7.63 -76.21 57.46
N ASP A 621 -7.49 -75.21 58.33
CA ASP A 621 -8.48 -74.86 59.34
C ASP A 621 -9.64 -73.97 58.81
N GLY A 622 -9.64 -73.66 57.51
CA GLY A 622 -10.64 -72.78 56.89
C GLY A 622 -10.41 -71.28 57.14
N THR A 623 -9.42 -70.90 57.95
CA THR A 623 -9.05 -69.50 58.24
C THR A 623 -7.78 -69.03 57.50
N GLY A 624 -7.08 -69.97 56.86
CA GLY A 624 -5.88 -69.70 56.06
C GLY A 624 -4.63 -70.39 56.56
N ASN A 625 -4.66 -71.06 57.72
CA ASN A 625 -3.52 -71.87 58.15
C ASN A 625 -3.58 -73.24 57.47
N ILE A 626 -2.43 -73.76 57.05
CA ILE A 626 -2.25 -75.15 56.61
C ILE A 626 -1.28 -75.82 57.59
N THR A 627 -1.59 -77.04 58.00
CA THR A 627 -0.74 -77.87 58.87
C THR A 627 -0.70 -79.31 58.37
N PHE A 628 0.39 -80.02 58.67
CA PHE A 628 0.47 -81.46 58.47
C PHE A 628 -0.24 -82.16 59.64
N GLN A 629 -1.33 -82.86 59.34
CA GLN A 629 -2.07 -83.67 60.33
C GLN A 629 -2.10 -85.13 59.90
N ASN A 630 -2.13 -86.04 60.88
CA ASN A 630 -2.30 -87.47 60.59
C ASN A 630 -3.65 -87.69 59.89
N ALA A 631 -3.67 -88.52 58.85
CA ALA A 631 -4.93 -88.88 58.17
C ALA A 631 -5.77 -89.82 59.05
N SER A 632 -6.48 -89.28 60.05
CA SER A 632 -7.29 -90.06 61.01
C SER A 632 -8.70 -89.48 61.19
N SER A 633 -9.63 -90.06 60.42
CA SER A 633 -11.08 -90.21 60.68
C SER A 633 -11.79 -89.23 61.65
N ASP A 634 -12.41 -88.21 61.05
CA ASP A 634 -13.83 -87.85 61.24
C ASP A 634 -14.69 -88.77 62.16
N VAL A 635 -15.19 -88.23 63.29
CA VAL A 635 -16.43 -88.70 63.97
C VAL A 635 -17.09 -87.63 64.85
N ASP A 636 -18.43 -87.57 64.80
CA ASP A 636 -19.30 -86.56 65.42
C ASP A 636 -19.84 -86.86 66.84
N PHE A 637 -20.01 -85.79 67.63
CA PHE A 637 -21.22 -85.39 68.41
C PHE A 637 -22.00 -86.40 69.32
N TYR A 638 -21.74 -86.31 70.64
CA TYR A 638 -22.59 -86.68 71.81
C TYR A 638 -23.02 -88.16 72.03
N GLU A 639 -22.66 -88.72 73.21
CA GLU A 639 -23.16 -90.02 73.70
C GLU A 639 -24.49 -89.95 74.49
N LEU A 640 -25.26 -91.03 74.37
CA LEU A 640 -26.58 -91.22 74.97
C LEU A 640 -26.46 -91.74 76.42
N GLY A 641 -26.99 -91.01 77.41
CA GLY A 641 -27.18 -91.52 78.78
C GLY A 641 -26.56 -90.72 79.92
N THR A 642 -25.93 -89.57 79.65
CA THR A 642 -25.43 -88.65 80.69
C THR A 642 -26.48 -87.60 81.06
N SER A 643 -26.46 -87.12 82.31
CA SER A 643 -27.34 -86.04 82.81
C SER A 643 -26.56 -84.78 83.20
N THR A 644 -25.35 -84.61 82.65
CA THR A 644 -24.47 -83.47 82.86
C THR A 644 -24.62 -82.50 81.69
N PRO A 645 -25.16 -81.27 81.91
CA PRO A 645 -25.21 -80.26 80.86
C PRO A 645 -23.81 -79.89 80.37
N PRO A 646 -23.63 -79.60 79.06
CA PRO A 646 -22.44 -78.91 78.55
C PRO A 646 -22.23 -77.60 79.30
N ASP A 647 -20.97 -77.29 79.64
CA ASP A 647 -20.59 -76.23 80.58
C ASP A 647 -20.18 -74.91 79.91
N ASN A 648 -20.40 -74.77 78.60
CA ASN A 648 -19.97 -73.62 77.81
C ASN A 648 -20.97 -73.27 76.68
N ILE A 649 -21.12 -71.97 76.41
CA ILE A 649 -22.07 -71.37 75.46
C ILE A 649 -21.52 -71.24 74.02
N ASN A 650 -20.24 -71.54 73.78
CA ASN A 650 -19.57 -71.36 72.48
C ASN A 650 -19.55 -72.63 71.60
N ASP A 651 -20.51 -73.55 71.76
CA ASP A 651 -20.69 -74.74 70.90
C ASP A 651 -21.74 -74.41 69.81
N ASP A 652 -21.27 -74.05 68.61
CA ASP A 652 -22.10 -73.57 67.49
C ASP A 652 -23.01 -74.66 66.91
N LYS A 653 -24.17 -74.89 67.55
CA LYS A 653 -25.17 -75.85 67.07
C LYS A 653 -25.99 -75.30 65.90
N ALA A 654 -25.48 -75.52 64.69
CA ALA A 654 -26.24 -75.40 63.46
C ALA A 654 -27.30 -76.52 63.29
N THR A 655 -28.30 -76.56 64.19
CA THR A 655 -29.68 -77.10 64.01
C THR A 655 -29.91 -78.55 63.57
N LEU A 656 -31.06 -79.12 63.97
CA LEU A 656 -32.06 -79.75 63.06
C LEU A 656 -33.23 -80.34 63.86
N GLY A 657 -34.03 -79.46 64.46
CA GLY A 657 -35.26 -79.82 65.20
C GLY A 657 -36.02 -78.56 65.61
N THR A 658 -37.35 -78.55 65.47
CA THR A 658 -38.17 -77.33 65.62
C THR A 658 -38.34 -76.90 67.08
N LEU A 659 -37.97 -75.67 67.41
CA LEU A 659 -38.53 -74.94 68.55
C LEU A 659 -39.39 -73.77 68.04
N THR A 660 -40.71 -73.99 67.98
CA THR A 660 -41.67 -73.02 67.45
C THR A 660 -42.05 -71.97 68.49
N ILE A 661 -42.09 -70.71 68.04
CA ILE A 661 -42.45 -69.53 68.83
C ILE A 661 -43.97 -69.46 69.04
N GLY A 662 -44.41 -69.09 70.24
CA GLY A 662 -45.81 -68.71 70.51
C GLY A 662 -46.73 -69.84 70.98
N GLY A 663 -46.48 -70.37 72.19
CA GLY A 663 -47.48 -71.13 72.94
C GLY A 663 -48.69 -70.25 73.27
N ASN A 664 -49.74 -70.37 72.48
CA ASN A 664 -50.85 -69.42 72.41
C ASN A 664 -51.96 -69.67 73.45
N SER A 665 -52.46 -68.62 74.08
CA SER A 665 -53.90 -68.52 74.46
C SER A 665 -54.44 -67.08 74.55
N ALA A 666 -54.10 -66.21 73.58
CA ALA A 666 -54.79 -64.93 73.36
C ALA A 666 -54.61 -64.41 71.90
N PRO A 667 -55.63 -63.84 71.22
CA PRO A 667 -55.56 -63.47 69.79
C PRO A 667 -54.69 -62.23 69.44
N THR A 668 -53.77 -61.81 70.31
CA THR A 668 -53.04 -60.52 70.20
C THR A 668 -51.54 -60.63 70.49
N ALA A 669 -50.91 -61.76 70.13
CA ALA A 669 -49.49 -61.99 70.40
C ALA A 669 -48.57 -61.13 69.51
N THR A 670 -47.92 -60.13 70.10
CA THR A 670 -46.83 -59.35 69.49
C THR A 670 -45.47 -59.76 70.04
N LEU A 671 -44.44 -59.74 69.19
CA LEU A 671 -43.05 -59.94 69.61
C LEU A 671 -42.59 -58.75 70.50
N ASN A 672 -42.18 -59.06 71.73
CA ASN A 672 -41.58 -58.12 72.67
C ASN A 672 -40.13 -58.53 72.97
N VAL A 673 -39.24 -57.55 72.94
CA VAL A 673 -37.94 -57.57 73.63
C VAL A 673 -38.00 -56.42 74.65
N LEU A 674 -37.62 -56.69 75.90
CA LEU A 674 -37.64 -55.73 77.00
C LEU A 674 -36.29 -55.74 77.72
N ASP A 675 -35.86 -54.56 78.17
CA ASP A 675 -34.84 -54.37 79.20
C ASP A 675 -35.49 -53.75 80.46
N ASN A 676 -34.76 -53.73 81.57
CA ASN A 676 -35.29 -54.01 82.90
C ASN A 676 -35.49 -52.78 83.84
N ASP A 677 -35.65 -51.57 83.31
CA ASP A 677 -35.95 -50.37 84.14
C ASP A 677 -37.11 -49.50 83.62
N GLY A 678 -37.70 -49.85 82.48
CA GLY A 678 -38.88 -49.18 81.93
C GLY A 678 -38.62 -47.79 81.33
N SER A 679 -37.35 -47.39 81.12
CA SER A 679 -36.98 -46.07 80.59
C SER A 679 -36.17 -46.18 79.29
N TYR A 680 -36.84 -45.90 78.17
CA TYR A 680 -36.36 -45.95 76.76
C TYR A 680 -36.28 -47.35 76.12
N THR A 681 -36.76 -47.42 74.86
CA THR A 681 -36.70 -48.63 74.03
C THR A 681 -36.30 -48.25 72.60
N ALA A 682 -35.01 -48.22 72.31
CA ALA A 682 -34.50 -48.02 70.96
C ALA A 682 -34.55 -49.34 70.17
N GLY A 683 -35.61 -49.56 69.40
CA GLY A 683 -35.81 -50.79 68.63
C GLY A 683 -36.57 -50.56 67.32
N ILE A 684 -35.97 -50.99 66.20
CA ILE A 684 -36.53 -50.77 64.85
C ILE A 684 -37.72 -51.71 64.61
N ARG A 685 -38.89 -51.14 64.30
CA ARG A 685 -40.12 -51.89 63.96
C ARG A 685 -40.57 -51.54 62.54
N SER A 686 -40.75 -52.55 61.68
CA SER A 686 -41.18 -52.38 60.28
C SER A 686 -42.51 -53.09 60.02
N TYR A 687 -43.43 -52.42 59.33
CA TYR A 687 -44.76 -52.95 58.97
C TYR A 687 -44.97 -52.93 57.45
N ARG A 688 -45.69 -53.93 56.92
CA ARG A 688 -46.31 -53.89 55.58
C ARG A 688 -47.69 -54.57 55.60
N THR A 689 -48.76 -53.82 55.34
CA THR A 689 -50.12 -54.37 55.19
C THR A 689 -50.91 -53.57 54.15
N PHE A 690 -51.68 -54.24 53.29
CA PHE A 690 -52.55 -53.62 52.27
C PHE A 690 -53.93 -54.26 52.27
N SER A 691 -55.01 -53.47 52.45
CA SER A 691 -56.39 -53.96 52.23
C SER A 691 -57.42 -52.84 52.02
N ASN A 692 -57.60 -52.43 50.77
CA ASN A 692 -58.88 -52.26 50.06
C ASN A 692 -60.21 -52.12 50.85
N ASN A 693 -60.87 -50.96 50.71
CA ASN A 693 -62.26 -50.93 50.17
C ASN A 693 -62.55 -49.78 49.17
N THR A 694 -61.48 -49.17 48.62
CA THR A 694 -61.45 -48.67 47.23
C THR A 694 -60.08 -49.07 46.69
N SER A 695 -60.06 -49.92 45.68
CA SER A 695 -59.28 -51.17 45.82
C SER A 695 -58.05 -51.32 44.91
N ILE A 696 -57.52 -50.20 44.41
CA ILE A 696 -56.17 -50.15 43.82
C ILE A 696 -55.12 -50.09 44.93
N THR A 697 -54.12 -50.98 44.85
CA THR A 697 -53.10 -51.16 45.88
C THR A 697 -52.08 -50.01 45.87
N ARG A 698 -52.22 -49.05 46.80
CA ARG A 698 -51.16 -48.09 47.15
C ARG A 698 -50.06 -48.80 47.95
N ARG A 699 -48.77 -48.60 47.68
CA ARG A 699 -47.64 -49.15 48.47
C ARG A 699 -46.53 -48.12 48.69
N GLY A 700 -45.99 -48.07 49.91
CA GLY A 700 -44.90 -47.17 50.33
C GLY A 700 -44.23 -47.64 51.63
N MET A 701 -43.18 -46.95 52.07
CA MET A 701 -42.45 -47.21 53.33
C MET A 701 -42.49 -45.98 54.24
N THR A 702 -42.47 -46.20 55.55
CA THR A 702 -42.44 -45.13 56.56
C THR A 702 -41.40 -45.48 57.63
N SER A 703 -40.52 -44.54 57.96
CA SER A 703 -39.59 -44.62 59.09
C SER A 703 -40.02 -43.63 60.17
N PHE A 704 -40.08 -44.08 61.42
CA PHE A 704 -40.46 -43.26 62.57
C PHE A 704 -39.32 -43.29 63.60
N LEU A 705 -38.89 -42.12 64.06
CA LEU A 705 -37.95 -41.95 65.16
C LEU A 705 -38.61 -41.00 66.15
N GLU A 706 -38.72 -41.44 67.40
CA GLU A 706 -39.38 -40.71 68.48
C GLU A 706 -38.38 -40.58 69.64
N SER A 707 -38.05 -39.36 70.04
CA SER A 707 -37.30 -39.10 71.28
C SER A 707 -38.08 -38.13 72.15
N GLY A 708 -38.12 -38.42 73.45
CA GLY A 708 -38.76 -37.57 74.45
C GLY A 708 -37.72 -36.92 75.35
N ALA A 709 -37.32 -35.68 75.01
CA ALA A 709 -36.43 -34.79 75.78
C ALA A 709 -34.95 -35.27 75.94
N SER A 710 -33.94 -34.39 76.01
CA SER A 710 -33.89 -32.93 75.82
C SER A 710 -32.47 -32.46 75.45
N ASN A 711 -32.37 -31.53 74.50
CA ASN A 711 -31.19 -30.77 74.05
C ASN A 711 -30.10 -31.53 73.25
N ASN A 712 -29.82 -31.01 72.04
CA ASN A 712 -28.67 -31.29 71.16
C ASN A 712 -28.42 -32.75 70.74
N ASP A 713 -29.27 -33.32 69.88
CA ASP A 713 -28.88 -34.46 69.04
C ASP A 713 -29.52 -34.46 67.64
N TYR A 714 -28.80 -35.05 66.68
CA TYR A 714 -29.10 -35.07 65.24
C TYR A 714 -29.90 -36.32 64.84
N LEU A 715 -30.99 -36.17 64.07
CA LEU A 715 -31.82 -37.31 63.62
C LEU A 715 -32.35 -37.10 62.20
N VAL A 716 -32.24 -38.12 61.34
CA VAL A 716 -32.62 -38.07 59.91
C VAL A 716 -33.55 -39.23 59.56
N GLY A 717 -34.68 -38.94 58.90
CA GLY A 717 -35.64 -39.95 58.44
C GLY A 717 -36.65 -39.39 57.43
N TYR A 718 -37.14 -40.24 56.52
CA TYR A 718 -38.03 -39.85 55.42
C TYR A 718 -39.52 -40.15 55.73
N PHE A 719 -40.42 -39.22 55.38
CA PHE A 719 -41.87 -39.35 55.56
C PHE A 719 -42.65 -38.88 54.32
N SER A 720 -43.68 -39.63 53.90
CA SER A 720 -44.61 -39.23 52.84
C SER A 720 -45.98 -39.93 52.96
N GLN A 721 -47.05 -39.20 52.66
CA GLN A 721 -48.47 -39.58 52.88
C GLN A 721 -49.43 -38.72 52.01
N LEU A 722 -50.00 -39.27 50.92
CA LEU A 722 -50.93 -38.53 50.06
C LEU A 722 -52.41 -38.76 50.48
N ALA A 723 -53.13 -37.69 50.84
CA ALA A 723 -54.58 -37.72 51.09
C ALA A 723 -55.25 -36.42 50.61
N GLY A 724 -56.32 -36.52 49.83
CA GLY A 724 -56.95 -35.36 49.20
C GLY A 724 -58.44 -35.22 49.49
N SER A 725 -58.89 -33.95 49.58
CA SER A 725 -60.27 -33.50 49.39
C SER A 725 -60.28 -32.08 48.81
N MET A 726 -59.54 -31.89 47.71
CA MET A 726 -59.40 -30.67 46.89
C MET A 726 -58.82 -29.41 47.58
N ASN A 727 -57.81 -28.70 47.05
CA ASN A 727 -56.86 -29.03 45.98
C ASN A 727 -55.57 -28.19 46.15
N THR A 728 -54.85 -28.36 47.25
CA THR A 728 -53.40 -28.11 47.28
C THR A 728 -52.76 -28.96 48.37
N PHE A 729 -51.95 -29.92 47.93
CA PHE A 729 -51.20 -30.81 48.80
C PHE A 729 -49.95 -31.25 48.02
N SER A 730 -48.78 -30.77 48.44
CA SER A 730 -47.49 -31.18 47.89
C SER A 730 -46.48 -31.28 49.03
N PHE A 731 -45.65 -32.31 48.98
CA PHE A 731 -44.67 -32.59 50.02
C PHE A 731 -43.49 -31.61 49.98
N ASN A 732 -43.18 -31.05 51.16
CA ASN A 732 -41.95 -30.28 51.37
C ASN A 732 -40.74 -31.21 51.26
N TYR A 733 -39.77 -30.83 50.43
CA TYR A 733 -38.40 -31.31 50.54
C TYR A 733 -37.55 -30.18 51.09
N THR A 734 -37.04 -30.34 52.31
CA THR A 734 -36.10 -29.38 52.91
C THR A 734 -34.88 -30.14 53.39
N ALA A 735 -33.83 -30.12 52.57
CA ALA A 735 -32.47 -30.36 53.03
C ALA A 735 -31.79 -29.00 53.15
N MET A 736 -31.57 -28.54 54.38
CA MET A 736 -30.63 -27.46 54.69
C MET A 736 -29.53 -28.04 55.57
N ASN A 737 -28.32 -28.12 55.04
CA ASN A 737 -27.17 -27.64 55.78
C ASN A 737 -26.12 -27.08 54.82
N GLU A 738 -25.32 -26.16 55.31
CA GLU A 738 -24.40 -25.32 54.53
C GLU A 738 -23.11 -26.04 54.11
N GLY A 739 -22.42 -25.48 53.11
CA GLY A 739 -21.17 -26.03 52.55
C GLY A 739 -21.28 -26.58 51.12
N SER A 740 -22.44 -26.42 50.48
CA SER A 740 -22.77 -26.95 49.14
C SER A 740 -21.71 -26.71 48.05
N VAL A 741 -21.48 -27.74 47.23
CA VAL A 741 -21.06 -27.58 45.83
C VAL A 741 -22.28 -27.90 44.96
N ASN A 742 -22.85 -26.85 44.37
CA ASN A 742 -23.90 -26.79 43.34
C ASN A 742 -24.63 -28.09 42.94
N ASN A 743 -25.94 -28.13 43.19
CA ASN A 743 -26.87 -28.93 42.40
C ASN A 743 -28.22 -28.21 42.22
N PHE A 744 -28.92 -28.53 41.13
CA PHE A 744 -30.11 -27.80 40.65
C PHE A 744 -31.34 -28.00 41.56
N SER A 745 -32.03 -26.90 41.89
CA SER A 745 -33.27 -26.91 42.69
C SER A 745 -34.35 -26.06 42.02
N VAL A 746 -35.56 -26.62 41.90
CA VAL A 746 -36.72 -25.97 41.27
C VAL A 746 -37.79 -25.71 42.32
N HIS A 747 -38.18 -24.44 42.46
CA HIS A 747 -39.28 -24.03 43.34
C HIS A 747 -40.43 -23.47 42.48
N TYR A 748 -41.59 -24.13 42.52
CA TYR A 748 -42.83 -23.66 41.90
C TYR A 748 -43.76 -23.05 42.94
N ASN A 749 -44.45 -21.95 42.59
CA ASN A 749 -45.84 -21.70 43.00
C ASN A 749 -46.43 -20.48 42.27
N GLY A 750 -47.66 -20.58 41.75
CA GLY A 750 -48.31 -19.42 41.11
C GLY A 750 -49.59 -19.58 40.30
N ASP A 751 -50.23 -20.75 40.19
CA ASP A 751 -51.54 -20.86 39.52
C ASP A 751 -52.68 -20.42 40.44
N TYR A 752 -53.20 -19.20 40.23
CA TYR A 752 -54.28 -18.64 41.04
C TYR A 752 -55.62 -18.69 40.30
N SER A 753 -56.43 -19.71 40.61
CA SER A 753 -57.84 -19.76 40.20
C SER A 753 -58.77 -19.44 41.37
N ASN A 754 -59.51 -18.34 41.23
CA ASN A 754 -60.62 -17.88 42.05
C ASN A 754 -60.30 -17.40 43.49
N THR A 755 -60.15 -16.09 43.68
CA THR A 755 -60.12 -15.42 44.98
C THR A 755 -60.97 -14.15 44.98
N SER A 756 -61.78 -13.95 46.03
CA SER A 756 -62.63 -12.77 46.24
C SER A 756 -62.09 -11.92 47.40
N GLY A 757 -61.63 -10.69 47.12
CA GLY A 757 -61.04 -9.77 48.09
C GLY A 757 -60.49 -8.51 47.42
N THR A 758 -59.84 -7.62 48.18
CA THR A 758 -59.43 -6.27 47.71
C THR A 758 -57.91 -6.01 47.75
N GLY A 759 -57.08 -7.03 47.93
CA GLY A 759 -55.61 -6.90 48.06
C GLY A 759 -54.83 -7.04 46.74
N ASN A 760 -53.59 -6.56 46.69
CA ASN A 760 -52.71 -6.66 45.50
C ASN A 760 -52.14 -8.09 45.31
N LEU A 761 -51.77 -8.45 44.07
CA LEU A 761 -51.22 -9.77 43.70
C LEU A 761 -49.87 -9.64 42.96
N PHE A 762 -48.92 -10.54 43.26
CA PHE A 762 -47.52 -10.51 42.78
C PHE A 762 -46.99 -11.93 42.51
N GLY A 763 -46.09 -12.09 41.52
CA GLY A 763 -45.31 -13.33 41.36
C GLY A 763 -44.36 -13.33 40.16
N THR A 764 -43.54 -14.39 40.05
CA THR A 764 -42.39 -14.49 39.11
C THR A 764 -42.56 -15.49 37.97
N ASN A 765 -43.71 -16.16 37.87
CA ASN A 765 -44.17 -16.89 36.68
C ASN A 765 -45.70 -17.06 36.78
N VAL A 766 -46.49 -16.07 36.35
CA VAL A 766 -47.91 -15.95 36.76
C VAL A 766 -48.85 -15.88 35.56
N ASN A 767 -49.82 -16.80 35.54
CA ASN A 767 -50.95 -16.76 34.62
C ASN A 767 -52.23 -16.38 35.40
N PHE A 768 -52.90 -15.30 34.98
CA PHE A 768 -54.16 -14.85 35.59
C PHE A 768 -55.36 -15.26 34.73
N PHE A 769 -56.19 -16.19 35.22
CA PHE A 769 -57.31 -16.75 34.47
C PHE A 769 -58.64 -16.00 34.71
N SER A 770 -59.61 -16.16 33.79
CA SER A 770 -60.93 -15.52 33.89
C SER A 770 -61.72 -16.05 35.10
N GLY A 771 -61.86 -15.21 36.13
CA GLY A 771 -62.51 -15.57 37.39
C GLY A 771 -61.99 -14.80 38.61
N VAL A 772 -60.87 -14.08 38.50
CA VAL A 772 -60.34 -13.23 39.59
C VAL A 772 -61.06 -11.87 39.61
N THR A 773 -61.90 -11.63 40.62
CA THR A 773 -62.75 -10.41 40.72
C THR A 773 -62.19 -9.33 41.66
N ASN A 774 -60.93 -9.45 42.07
CA ASN A 774 -60.26 -8.56 43.02
C ASN A 774 -59.95 -7.17 42.41
N THR A 775 -60.15 -6.09 43.17
CA THR A 775 -59.99 -4.69 42.73
C THR A 775 -58.57 -4.09 42.87
N GLY A 776 -57.63 -4.75 43.56
CA GLY A 776 -56.24 -4.28 43.73
C GLY A 776 -55.39 -4.38 42.45
N ASN A 777 -54.15 -3.89 42.51
CA ASN A 777 -53.19 -3.94 41.39
C ASN A 777 -52.56 -5.34 41.24
N LYS A 778 -52.12 -5.69 40.02
CA LYS A 778 -51.49 -6.98 39.68
C LYS A 778 -50.14 -6.74 39.02
N TYR A 779 -49.15 -7.52 39.41
CA TYR A 779 -47.76 -7.37 38.96
C TYR A 779 -47.15 -8.74 38.63
N GLY A 780 -46.34 -8.81 37.58
CA GLY A 780 -45.60 -10.00 37.17
C GLY A 780 -44.37 -9.65 36.34
N HIS A 781 -43.49 -10.63 36.13
CA HIS A 781 -42.39 -10.63 35.16
C HIS A 781 -41.82 -12.04 35.01
N ARG A 782 -41.52 -12.50 33.77
CA ARG A 782 -40.54 -13.58 33.54
C ARG A 782 -40.09 -13.71 32.08
N ALA A 783 -38.77 -13.70 31.90
CA ALA A 783 -38.08 -14.46 30.85
C ALA A 783 -37.17 -15.49 31.54
N PHE A 784 -36.88 -16.64 30.92
CA PHE A 784 -35.94 -17.61 31.46
C PHE A 784 -34.97 -18.04 30.34
N ILE A 785 -33.69 -17.71 30.52
CA ILE A 785 -32.58 -18.06 29.63
C ILE A 785 -31.63 -18.91 30.46
N ASP A 786 -31.20 -20.06 29.94
CA ASP A 786 -30.33 -20.97 30.68
C ASP A 786 -28.89 -20.43 30.77
N SER A 787 -28.29 -20.48 31.95
CA SER A 787 -26.94 -19.97 32.21
C SER A 787 -25.82 -20.86 31.67
N SER A 788 -26.11 -22.04 31.12
CA SER A 788 -25.10 -22.85 30.42
C SER A 788 -24.72 -22.28 29.03
N ILE A 789 -25.35 -21.20 28.58
CA ILE A 789 -25.07 -20.53 27.31
C ILE A 789 -24.03 -19.42 27.56
N PRO A 790 -22.84 -19.44 26.90
CA PRO A 790 -21.84 -18.39 27.09
C PRO A 790 -22.21 -17.09 26.37
N GLY A 791 -22.17 -15.96 27.09
CA GLY A 791 -22.42 -14.62 26.57
C GLY A 791 -22.98 -13.68 27.64
N PHE A 792 -23.12 -12.39 27.32
CA PHE A 792 -23.92 -11.47 28.14
C PHE A 792 -25.41 -11.61 27.78
N HIS A 793 -26.27 -11.84 28.77
CA HIS A 793 -27.71 -12.06 28.58
C HIS A 793 -28.53 -10.90 29.13
N PHE A 794 -29.55 -10.47 28.37
CA PHE A 794 -30.48 -9.41 28.74
C PHE A 794 -31.93 -9.90 28.61
N GLY A 795 -32.84 -9.46 29.48
CA GLY A 795 -34.25 -9.85 29.36
C GLY A 795 -35.18 -9.13 30.33
N ILE A 796 -36.28 -8.61 29.79
CA ILE A 796 -37.42 -8.02 30.52
C ILE A 796 -38.69 -8.42 29.77
N ILE A 797 -39.53 -9.30 30.32
CA ILE A 797 -40.80 -9.72 29.69
C ILE A 797 -41.94 -9.67 30.70
N SER A 798 -43.00 -8.94 30.35
CA SER A 798 -44.33 -8.96 30.98
C SER A 798 -45.42 -8.75 29.94
N ASP A 799 -46.30 -9.74 29.77
CA ASP A 799 -47.42 -9.64 28.84
C ASP A 799 -48.65 -9.06 29.56
N VAL A 800 -49.05 -7.84 29.21
CA VAL A 800 -50.12 -7.07 29.89
C VAL A 800 -51.19 -6.66 28.87
N GLN A 801 -52.16 -7.55 28.64
CA GLN A 801 -53.12 -7.45 27.52
C GLN A 801 -54.37 -6.57 27.78
N LYS A 802 -54.37 -5.72 28.82
CA LYS A 802 -55.53 -4.88 29.17
C LYS A 802 -55.34 -3.44 28.71
N ALA A 803 -56.32 -2.87 28.00
CA ALA A 803 -56.32 -1.47 27.59
C ALA A 803 -56.11 -0.52 28.79
N ASN A 804 -55.33 0.55 28.58
CA ASN A 804 -54.85 1.50 29.59
C ASN A 804 -54.03 0.86 30.73
N SER A 805 -53.18 -0.13 30.40
CA SER A 805 -52.18 -0.74 31.30
C SER A 805 -50.82 -0.80 30.60
N PHE A 806 -49.72 -0.82 31.36
CA PHE A 806 -48.36 -0.68 30.83
C PHE A 806 -47.47 -1.90 31.16
N SER A 807 -46.62 -2.29 30.20
CA SER A 807 -45.55 -3.26 30.38
C SER A 807 -44.20 -2.55 30.31
N GLY A 808 -43.53 -2.36 31.45
CA GLY A 808 -42.23 -1.70 31.55
C GLY A 808 -42.32 -0.17 31.46
N MET A 809 -42.25 0.51 32.60
CA MET A 809 -42.12 1.96 32.69
C MET A 809 -41.01 2.28 33.69
N PHE A 810 -39.95 2.95 33.24
CA PHE A 810 -38.78 3.25 34.05
C PHE A 810 -38.67 4.76 34.28
N ILE A 811 -38.76 5.18 35.54
CA ILE A 811 -38.55 6.57 35.97
C ILE A 811 -37.24 6.60 36.75
N GLY A 812 -36.19 7.17 36.17
CA GLY A 812 -34.83 7.19 36.71
C GLY A 812 -33.79 6.65 35.73
N ARG A 813 -32.65 6.19 36.25
CA ARG A 813 -31.53 5.67 35.43
C ARG A 813 -31.88 4.33 34.78
N VAL A 814 -31.62 4.22 33.48
CA VAL A 814 -31.79 3.02 32.65
C VAL A 814 -30.48 2.74 31.90
N SER A 815 -30.00 1.50 31.95
CA SER A 815 -28.83 1.07 31.17
C SER A 815 -29.24 0.29 29.93
N ILE A 816 -28.70 0.67 28.78
CA ILE A 816 -28.90 -0.03 27.50
C ILE A 816 -27.54 -0.05 26.79
N GLY A 817 -26.92 -1.21 26.73
CA GLY A 817 -25.57 -1.40 26.22
C GLY A 817 -24.92 -2.64 26.82
N ASN A 818 -23.69 -2.92 26.39
CA ASN A 818 -22.93 -4.12 26.72
C ASN A 818 -21.83 -3.91 27.78
N ASP A 819 -21.61 -2.67 28.26
CA ASP A 819 -20.76 -2.39 29.42
C ASP A 819 -21.56 -1.71 30.57
N PRO A 820 -21.83 -2.41 31.70
CA PRO A 820 -22.60 -1.86 32.82
C PRO A 820 -21.86 -0.77 33.64
N SER A 821 -20.60 -0.47 33.32
CA SER A 821 -19.82 0.59 33.94
C SER A 821 -20.00 1.96 33.26
N THR A 822 -20.19 1.98 31.93
CA THR A 822 -20.34 3.20 31.12
C THR A 822 -21.79 3.48 30.69
N ASP A 823 -22.57 2.44 30.39
CA ASP A 823 -23.79 2.59 29.58
C ASP A 823 -25.01 2.94 30.45
N ARG A 824 -25.02 4.10 31.13
CA ARG A 824 -26.10 4.53 32.04
C ARG A 824 -26.75 5.83 31.58
N TYR A 825 -27.98 5.74 31.08
CA TYR A 825 -28.79 6.89 30.70
C TYR A 825 -29.73 7.33 31.83
N ILE A 826 -29.72 8.61 32.20
CA ILE A 826 -30.68 9.22 33.12
C ILE A 826 -31.79 9.86 32.29
N LEU A 827 -33.00 9.31 32.37
CA LEU A 827 -34.17 9.89 31.72
C LEU A 827 -34.67 11.13 32.48
N PRO A 828 -35.19 12.16 31.79
CA PRO A 828 -35.69 13.38 32.44
C PRO A 828 -37.00 13.08 33.19
N THR A 829 -37.30 13.87 34.23
CA THR A 829 -38.41 13.62 35.16
C THR A 829 -39.78 14.10 34.68
N ALA A 830 -39.89 14.59 33.45
CA ALA A 830 -41.12 15.07 32.83
C ALA A 830 -41.12 14.75 31.33
N ASP A 831 -42.31 14.60 30.75
CA ASP A 831 -42.51 14.31 29.33
C ASP A 831 -42.14 15.51 28.44
N GLY A 832 -41.62 15.24 27.24
CA GLY A 832 -41.33 16.24 26.22
C GLY A 832 -42.59 16.73 25.49
N ASN A 833 -42.52 17.93 24.92
CA ASN A 833 -43.61 18.46 24.10
C ASN A 833 -43.64 17.81 22.71
N ALA A 834 -44.82 17.81 22.08
CA ALA A 834 -44.99 17.23 20.74
C ALA A 834 -44.12 17.96 19.70
N GLY A 835 -43.16 17.22 19.11
CA GLY A 835 -42.19 17.74 18.14
C GLY A 835 -40.73 17.67 18.63
N GLN A 836 -40.50 17.50 19.93
CA GLN A 836 -39.17 17.38 20.51
C GLN A 836 -38.60 15.95 20.38
N VAL A 837 -37.28 15.86 20.22
CA VAL A 837 -36.52 14.61 20.16
C VAL A 837 -35.67 14.45 21.42
N MET A 838 -35.37 13.20 21.81
CA MET A 838 -34.45 12.95 22.93
C MET A 838 -33.00 13.02 22.44
N THR A 839 -32.19 13.84 23.09
CA THR A 839 -30.74 13.94 22.87
C THR A 839 -29.98 13.62 24.16
N THR A 840 -28.75 13.11 24.02
CA THR A 840 -27.85 12.78 25.15
C THR A 840 -26.68 13.75 25.19
N ASP A 841 -26.21 14.09 26.39
CA ASP A 841 -25.04 14.95 26.62
C ASP A 841 -23.68 14.23 26.49
N GLY A 842 -23.67 12.99 25.99
CA GLY A 842 -22.47 12.13 25.90
C GLY A 842 -21.95 11.61 27.26
N SER A 843 -22.47 12.13 28.38
CA SER A 843 -22.13 11.73 29.76
C SER A 843 -23.22 10.89 30.42
N GLY A 844 -24.25 10.53 29.67
CA GLY A 844 -25.35 9.67 30.11
C GLY A 844 -26.56 10.41 30.68
N ASN A 845 -26.72 11.72 30.53
CA ASN A 845 -28.00 12.39 30.79
C ASN A 845 -28.78 12.54 29.48
N VAL A 846 -30.10 12.35 29.54
CA VAL A 846 -31.01 12.46 28.39
C VAL A 846 -31.97 13.63 28.62
N THR A 847 -32.17 14.45 27.59
CA THR A 847 -33.11 15.59 27.63
C THR A 847 -33.96 15.63 26.35
N PHE A 848 -35.15 16.22 26.43
CA PHE A 848 -35.96 16.54 25.26
C PHE A 848 -35.55 17.91 24.72
N GLN A 849 -35.23 18.00 23.43
CA GLN A 849 -34.89 19.24 22.74
C GLN A 849 -35.62 19.34 21.40
N ASP A 850 -35.90 20.56 20.96
CA ASP A 850 -36.35 20.81 19.59
C ASP A 850 -35.17 20.59 18.62
N PRO A 851 -35.35 19.90 17.48
CA PRO A 851 -34.25 19.64 16.55
C PRO A 851 -33.74 20.95 15.94
N THR A 852 -32.53 21.36 16.34
CA THR A 852 -31.84 22.51 15.76
C THR A 852 -31.44 22.20 14.32
N THR A 853 -31.57 23.19 13.44
CA THR A 853 -31.12 23.10 12.05
C THR A 853 -29.64 22.77 11.98
N ASP A 854 -29.32 21.84 11.09
CA ASP A 854 -28.00 21.55 10.57
C ASP A 854 -27.19 22.84 10.34
N THR A 855 -25.95 22.86 10.85
CA THR A 855 -25.02 23.99 10.69
C THR A 855 -23.98 23.74 9.59
N ASP A 856 -24.06 22.64 8.84
CA ASP A 856 -23.23 22.38 7.65
C ASP A 856 -23.28 23.59 6.71
N ASN A 857 -22.19 24.36 6.76
CA ASN A 857 -21.99 25.59 6.02
C ASN A 857 -20.85 25.43 4.99
N GLN A 858 -20.23 24.25 4.92
CA GLN A 858 -19.02 23.94 4.14
C GLN A 858 -17.89 25.00 4.27
N GLN A 859 -17.78 25.67 5.42
CA GLN A 859 -16.72 26.64 5.69
C GLN A 859 -15.44 25.92 6.11
N ILE A 860 -14.32 26.60 5.84
CA ILE A 860 -12.98 26.10 6.11
C ILE A 860 -12.59 26.56 7.51
N ASP A 861 -12.50 25.63 8.45
CA ASP A 861 -12.09 25.90 9.83
C ASP A 861 -10.60 26.23 9.93
N ASN A 862 -9.80 25.55 9.11
CA ASN A 862 -8.35 25.69 9.10
C ASN A 862 -7.81 25.67 7.67
N PHE A 863 -7.12 26.75 7.31
CA PHE A 863 -6.30 26.83 6.11
C PHE A 863 -4.89 27.23 6.54
N SER A 864 -3.97 26.27 6.53
CA SER A 864 -2.61 26.48 7.03
C SER A 864 -1.56 25.91 6.09
N PHE A 865 -0.45 26.64 5.96
CA PHE A 865 0.74 26.20 5.22
C PHE A 865 1.91 26.05 6.18
N ASN A 866 2.45 24.84 6.28
CA ASN A 866 3.62 24.56 7.09
C ASN A 866 4.89 24.68 6.24
N SER A 867 5.52 25.86 6.28
CA SER A 867 6.73 26.22 5.52
C SER A 867 7.96 25.35 5.80
N SER A 868 8.00 24.61 6.91
CA SER A 868 9.08 23.64 7.20
C SER A 868 8.91 22.28 6.52
N THR A 869 7.70 21.98 6.04
CA THR A 869 7.34 20.71 5.39
C THR A 869 6.82 20.90 3.97
N ASN A 870 6.54 22.14 3.55
CA ASN A 870 5.83 22.49 2.32
C ASN A 870 4.45 21.81 2.18
N ILE A 871 3.77 21.49 3.29
CA ILE A 871 2.41 20.94 3.27
C ILE A 871 1.40 22.07 3.42
N LEU A 872 0.43 22.12 2.51
CA LEU A 872 -0.79 22.90 2.63
C LEU A 872 -1.90 22.01 3.18
N THR A 873 -2.53 22.42 4.28
CA THR A 873 -3.58 21.67 4.97
C THR A 873 -4.90 22.44 4.92
N LEU A 874 -5.98 21.72 4.59
CA LEU A 874 -7.36 22.20 4.58
C LEU A 874 -8.22 21.31 5.48
N GLU A 875 -8.90 21.92 6.44
CA GLU A 875 -9.89 21.28 7.32
C GLU A 875 -11.24 21.97 7.14
N ILE A 876 -12.30 21.18 7.03
CA ILE A 876 -13.70 21.57 6.79
C ILE A 876 -14.54 20.94 7.93
N GLU A 877 -15.62 21.58 8.37
CA GLU A 877 -16.35 21.18 9.60
C GLU A 877 -16.81 19.70 9.63
N ASP A 878 -16.51 19.04 10.77
CA ASP A 878 -17.03 17.79 11.37
C ASP A 878 -17.77 16.71 10.52
N ASP A 879 -17.28 16.36 9.33
CA ASP A 879 -17.73 15.17 8.58
C ASP A 879 -16.99 13.86 8.96
N GLY A 880 -16.05 13.95 9.90
CA GLY A 880 -15.20 12.85 10.36
C GLY A 880 -14.12 12.40 9.36
N GLN A 881 -13.91 13.12 8.25
CA GLN A 881 -12.82 12.85 7.32
C GLN A 881 -11.49 13.41 7.82
N ALA A 882 -10.39 12.82 7.37
CA ALA A 882 -9.06 13.32 7.66
C ALA A 882 -8.78 14.63 6.91
N ALA A 883 -8.06 15.54 7.56
CA ALA A 883 -7.57 16.80 6.99
C ALA A 883 -6.97 16.59 5.59
N GLN A 884 -7.42 17.39 4.62
CA GLN A 884 -6.94 17.27 3.25
C GLN A 884 -5.60 17.99 3.13
N THR A 885 -4.54 17.21 2.93
CA THR A 885 -3.17 17.72 2.81
C THR A 885 -2.66 17.61 1.37
N VAL A 886 -2.10 18.71 0.85
CA VAL A 886 -1.35 18.72 -0.40
C VAL A 886 0.12 18.93 -0.08
N ASP A 887 0.94 17.93 -0.38
CA ASP A 887 2.39 18.03 -0.30
C ASP A 887 2.91 18.82 -1.51
N LEU A 888 3.44 20.02 -1.25
CA LEU A 888 4.03 20.91 -2.25
C LEU A 888 5.55 20.78 -2.32
N SER A 889 6.17 19.79 -1.66
CA SER A 889 7.62 19.53 -1.74
C SER A 889 8.11 19.25 -3.17
N SER A 890 7.23 18.81 -4.07
CA SER A 890 7.52 18.69 -5.50
C SER A 890 7.61 20.02 -6.25
N LEU A 891 7.17 21.15 -5.67
CA LEU A 891 7.44 22.51 -6.16
C LEU A 891 8.88 22.90 -5.79
N ASN A 892 9.81 22.25 -6.47
CA ASN A 892 11.23 22.22 -6.19
C ASN A 892 11.92 23.61 -6.28
N PRO A 893 12.49 24.17 -5.18
CA PRO A 893 13.23 25.43 -5.16
C PRO A 893 14.70 25.31 -5.61
N THR A 894 15.04 24.37 -6.49
CA THR A 894 16.40 24.21 -7.06
C THR A 894 16.92 25.45 -7.79
N LYS A 895 16.05 26.40 -8.14
CA LYS A 895 16.42 27.68 -8.71
C LYS A 895 16.49 28.73 -7.61
N SER A 896 17.68 29.27 -7.38
CA SER A 896 17.85 30.39 -6.46
C SER A 896 17.13 31.64 -6.94
N VAL A 897 16.35 32.26 -6.06
CA VAL A 897 15.68 33.55 -6.30
C VAL A 897 15.76 34.38 -5.03
N ALA A 898 16.23 35.63 -5.15
CA ALA A 898 16.29 36.57 -4.05
C ALA A 898 15.97 37.99 -4.49
N ARG A 899 15.37 38.77 -3.59
CA ARG A 899 15.11 40.21 -3.74
C ARG A 899 15.43 40.95 -2.46
N ILE A 900 16.26 41.97 -2.60
CA ILE A 900 16.85 42.74 -1.51
C ILE A 900 16.66 44.23 -1.79
N TYR A 901 16.37 45.00 -0.74
CA TYR A 901 16.11 46.43 -0.75
C TYR A 901 17.01 47.14 0.26
N MET A 902 17.02 48.47 0.23
CA MET A 902 17.72 49.30 1.21
C MET A 902 16.80 49.66 2.38
N SER A 903 17.26 49.48 3.63
CA SER A 903 16.55 49.88 4.85
C SER A 903 16.57 51.39 5.07
N VAL A 904 17.68 52.03 4.71
CA VAL A 904 18.01 53.43 4.98
C VAL A 904 18.73 54.02 3.76
N ALA A 905 18.43 55.29 3.48
CA ALA A 905 19.05 56.03 2.38
C ALA A 905 20.58 56.18 2.56
N GLN A 906 21.35 55.76 1.56
CA GLN A 906 22.82 55.82 1.58
C GLN A 906 23.30 57.15 0.97
N THR A 907 24.16 57.88 1.68
CA THR A 907 24.80 59.08 1.12
C THR A 907 26.14 58.73 0.48
N GLU A 908 26.30 59.06 -0.79
CA GLU A 908 27.53 58.90 -1.56
C GLU A 908 28.54 59.99 -1.20
N THR A 909 29.76 59.61 -0.79
CA THR A 909 30.78 60.51 -0.23
C THR A 909 32.11 60.54 -0.98
N GLY A 910 32.38 59.62 -1.91
CA GLY A 910 33.69 59.44 -2.54
C GLY A 910 33.79 59.92 -3.99
N GLY A 911 32.69 59.82 -4.74
CA GLY A 911 32.68 59.99 -6.19
C GLY A 911 33.35 58.81 -6.92
N GLY A 912 32.93 58.56 -8.15
CA GLY A 912 33.36 57.42 -8.95
C GLY A 912 32.35 56.26 -8.89
N ILE A 913 32.79 55.09 -8.42
CA ILE A 913 32.00 53.86 -8.36
C ILE A 913 31.97 53.40 -6.90
N THR A 914 30.80 53.41 -6.29
CA THR A 914 30.61 53.12 -4.86
C THR A 914 29.62 51.96 -4.73
N LYS A 915 29.95 50.96 -3.90
CA LYS A 915 29.03 49.86 -3.60
C LYS A 915 27.75 50.41 -2.95
N VAL A 916 26.60 49.85 -3.30
CA VAL A 916 25.33 50.14 -2.62
C VAL A 916 25.05 49.04 -1.62
N ASN A 917 24.72 49.44 -0.40
CA ASN A 917 24.43 48.52 0.69
C ASN A 917 22.95 48.13 0.60
N PHE A 918 22.70 46.85 0.30
CA PHE A 918 21.38 46.26 0.21
C PHE A 918 21.21 45.32 1.40
N ASP A 919 20.61 45.83 2.47
CA ASP A 919 20.65 45.24 3.82
C ASP A 919 19.33 44.61 4.28
N THR A 920 18.27 44.72 3.45
CA THR A 920 16.92 44.23 3.77
C THR A 920 16.45 43.22 2.73
N VAL A 921 16.61 41.94 3.05
CA VAL A 921 16.01 40.83 2.26
C VAL A 921 14.49 40.89 2.40
N ASP A 922 13.78 40.94 1.28
CA ASP A 922 12.32 40.77 1.21
C ASP A 922 11.94 39.30 1.05
N PHE A 923 12.66 38.62 0.14
CA PHE A 923 12.70 37.18 0.09
C PHE A 923 14.06 36.71 -0.43
N ASP A 924 14.48 35.56 0.04
CA ASP A 924 15.62 34.81 -0.47
C ASP A 924 15.29 33.34 -0.20
N ILE A 925 15.04 32.58 -1.26
CA ILE A 925 14.49 31.22 -1.15
C ILE A 925 15.55 30.26 -0.58
N ASN A 926 16.83 30.51 -0.86
CA ASN A 926 17.93 29.58 -0.56
C ASN A 926 18.95 30.13 0.45
N SER A 927 18.77 31.36 0.95
CA SER A 927 19.71 32.07 1.84
C SER A 927 21.08 32.34 1.19
N ASP A 928 21.06 32.63 -0.10
CA ASP A 928 22.24 32.93 -0.93
C ASP A 928 22.74 34.38 -0.76
N PHE A 929 21.92 35.29 -0.22
CA PHE A 929 22.29 36.68 0.03
C PHE A 929 22.88 36.89 1.43
N ASN A 930 24.11 37.42 1.46
CA ASN A 930 24.86 37.66 2.68
C ASN A 930 24.74 39.13 3.14
N ASN A 931 23.84 39.37 4.09
CA ASN A 931 23.63 40.67 4.76
C ASN A 931 24.86 41.25 5.48
N SER A 932 25.93 40.47 5.69
CA SER A 932 27.18 41.00 6.30
C SER A 932 28.17 41.55 5.28
N THR A 933 28.03 41.15 4.01
CA THR A 933 28.89 41.59 2.90
C THR A 933 28.14 42.40 1.86
N ASP A 934 26.81 42.50 1.91
CA ASP A 934 25.93 43.09 0.87
C ASP A 934 26.14 42.41 -0.50
N GLU A 935 26.22 41.07 -0.53
CA GLU A 935 26.56 40.28 -1.72
C GLU A 935 25.72 39.01 -1.81
N PHE A 936 25.26 38.67 -3.02
CA PHE A 936 24.67 37.36 -3.32
C PHE A 936 25.76 36.38 -3.73
N GLU A 937 25.93 35.27 -3.02
CA GLU A 937 26.83 34.20 -3.40
C GLU A 937 26.11 33.20 -4.31
N VAL A 938 26.66 32.93 -5.50
CA VAL A 938 26.07 32.02 -6.48
C VAL A 938 26.22 30.57 -5.98
N PRO A 939 25.15 29.83 -5.65
CA PRO A 939 25.30 28.48 -5.07
C PRO A 939 25.56 27.41 -6.14
N ALA A 940 25.08 27.62 -7.37
CA ALA A 940 25.17 26.66 -8.47
C ALA A 940 25.54 27.35 -9.78
N THR A 941 26.43 26.73 -10.56
CA THR A 941 26.80 27.22 -11.90
C THR A 941 25.60 27.19 -12.85
N GLY A 942 25.33 28.29 -13.55
CA GLY A 942 24.21 28.40 -14.49
C GLY A 942 23.95 29.82 -14.99
N LEU A 943 22.84 29.99 -15.72
CA LEU A 943 22.38 31.30 -16.15
C LEU A 943 21.55 31.96 -15.03
N TYR A 944 21.81 33.24 -14.78
CA TYR A 944 21.06 34.05 -13.82
C TYR A 944 20.58 35.34 -14.48
N ARG A 945 19.32 35.71 -14.27
CA ARG A 945 18.81 37.04 -14.58
C ARG A 945 18.97 37.92 -13.35
N VAL A 946 19.70 39.01 -13.50
CA VAL A 946 20.00 39.98 -12.44
C VAL A 946 19.42 41.33 -12.83
N THR A 947 18.62 41.90 -11.94
CA THR A 947 17.97 43.22 -12.07
C THR A 947 18.38 44.10 -10.90
N ALA A 948 18.92 45.28 -11.18
CA ALA A 948 19.27 46.26 -10.17
C ALA A 948 18.66 47.62 -10.50
N GLN A 949 17.98 48.23 -9.53
CA GLN A 949 17.40 49.56 -9.62
C GLN A 949 17.91 50.45 -8.49
N ILE A 950 18.30 51.68 -8.84
CA ILE A 950 18.63 52.75 -7.90
C ILE A 950 17.73 53.95 -8.17
N THR A 951 17.17 54.49 -7.09
CA THR A 951 16.48 55.79 -7.02
C THR A 951 17.39 56.82 -6.33
N LEU A 952 17.30 58.10 -6.72
CA LEU A 952 17.97 59.20 -6.02
C LEU A 952 16.96 60.25 -5.58
N ALA A 953 17.30 60.94 -4.49
CA ALA A 953 16.49 62.06 -4.02
C ALA A 953 16.37 63.19 -5.06
N SER A 954 15.19 63.81 -5.13
CA SER A 954 14.77 64.83 -6.11
C SER A 954 15.69 66.05 -6.29
N ASN A 955 16.65 66.23 -5.38
CA ASN A 955 17.51 67.40 -5.26
C ASN A 955 18.96 67.15 -5.70
N THR A 956 19.32 65.93 -6.14
CA THR A 956 20.70 65.64 -6.60
C THR A 956 20.91 66.19 -8.01
N GLY A 957 21.64 67.30 -8.12
CA GLY A 957 21.72 68.11 -9.35
C GLY A 957 22.28 67.40 -10.60
N THR A 958 22.10 68.06 -11.75
CA THR A 958 22.41 67.59 -13.11
C THR A 958 23.79 66.95 -13.27
N GLY A 959 23.85 65.80 -13.96
CA GLY A 959 25.10 65.10 -14.28
C GLY A 959 24.89 63.66 -14.73
N VAL A 960 25.99 62.94 -14.97
CA VAL A 960 25.97 61.48 -15.15
C VAL A 960 25.76 60.82 -13.79
N PHE A 961 24.77 59.95 -13.70
CA PHE A 961 24.73 58.90 -12.68
C PHE A 961 24.38 57.57 -13.35
N GLY A 962 24.50 56.45 -12.64
CA GLY A 962 24.07 55.15 -13.14
C GLY A 962 24.16 54.04 -12.11
N VAL A 963 23.58 52.89 -12.49
CA VAL A 963 23.61 51.64 -11.73
C VAL A 963 24.47 50.62 -12.49
N ARG A 964 25.23 49.81 -11.75
CA ARG A 964 26.12 48.77 -12.28
C ARG A 964 25.89 47.45 -11.54
N ILE A 965 25.91 46.35 -12.27
CA ILE A 965 26.00 44.99 -11.70
C ILE A 965 27.46 44.57 -11.76
N ARG A 966 27.97 44.06 -10.64
CA ARG A 966 29.34 43.57 -10.50
C ARG A 966 29.36 42.09 -10.12
N VAL A 967 30.35 41.37 -10.64
CA VAL A 967 30.65 39.97 -10.31
C VAL A 967 32.05 39.94 -9.71
N ASN A 968 32.21 39.39 -8.50
CA ASN A 968 33.45 39.43 -7.72
C ASN A 968 34.04 40.86 -7.65
N GLY A 969 33.18 41.88 -7.43
CA GLY A 969 33.55 43.29 -7.43
C GLY A 969 33.95 43.91 -8.79
N THR A 970 33.99 43.12 -9.88
CA THR A 970 34.31 43.57 -11.25
C THR A 970 33.04 43.91 -12.03
N GLN A 971 33.02 45.02 -12.76
CA GLN A 971 31.81 45.43 -13.50
C GLN A 971 31.54 44.56 -14.73
N GLU A 972 30.35 43.94 -14.76
CA GLU A 972 29.83 43.26 -15.94
C GLU A 972 28.86 44.12 -16.76
N ARG A 973 27.96 44.86 -16.11
CA ARG A 973 26.87 45.59 -16.79
C ARG A 973 26.60 46.95 -16.15
N ARG A 974 26.10 47.90 -16.93
CA ARG A 974 25.84 49.29 -16.49
C ARG A 974 24.68 49.96 -17.24
N SER A 975 24.05 50.94 -16.59
CA SER A 975 23.02 51.82 -17.17
C SER A 975 23.33 53.28 -16.81
N GLU A 976 23.98 54.00 -17.74
CA GLU A 976 24.60 55.32 -17.52
C GLU A 976 24.21 56.35 -18.59
N TYR A 977 23.59 57.45 -18.17
CA TYR A 977 23.18 58.59 -19.00
C TYR A 977 23.28 59.88 -18.18
N ASN A 978 23.30 61.03 -18.86
CA ASN A 978 23.09 62.32 -18.23
C ASN A 978 21.63 62.49 -17.78
N HIS A 979 21.41 63.10 -16.62
CA HIS A 979 20.11 63.66 -16.27
C HIS A 979 20.12 65.20 -16.35
N HIS A 980 19.06 65.75 -16.93
CA HIS A 980 18.82 67.18 -17.09
C HIS A 980 17.41 67.50 -16.57
N GLY A 981 17.32 68.10 -15.38
CA GLY A 981 16.04 68.43 -14.74
C GLY A 981 16.10 68.31 -13.21
N ASN A 982 14.97 68.61 -12.57
CA ASN A 982 14.69 68.31 -11.17
C ASN A 982 13.46 67.37 -11.15
N GLY A 983 13.57 66.21 -10.52
CA GLY A 983 12.54 65.18 -10.49
C GLY A 983 13.05 63.90 -9.83
N GLU A 984 12.19 62.91 -9.60
CA GLU A 984 12.62 61.60 -9.10
C GLU A 984 13.49 60.88 -10.14
N LEU A 985 14.65 60.38 -9.71
CA LEU A 985 15.67 59.86 -10.61
C LEU A 985 15.80 58.35 -10.45
N VAL A 986 15.17 57.59 -11.35
CA VAL A 986 15.24 56.12 -11.36
C VAL A 986 16.23 55.65 -12.44
N ARG A 987 17.08 54.68 -12.10
CA ARG A 987 17.88 53.92 -13.07
C ARG A 987 17.84 52.44 -12.77
N GLN A 988 17.57 51.66 -13.81
CA GLN A 988 17.56 50.21 -13.79
C GLN A 988 18.58 49.66 -14.78
N VAL A 989 19.14 48.49 -14.45
CA VAL A 989 19.87 47.61 -15.35
C VAL A 989 19.38 46.18 -15.13
N THR A 990 19.13 45.46 -16.21
CA THR A 990 18.83 44.02 -16.18
C THR A 990 19.80 43.31 -17.12
N SER A 991 20.30 42.14 -16.71
CA SER A 991 21.12 41.30 -17.58
C SER A 991 20.94 39.83 -17.24
N ILE A 992 21.08 38.99 -18.25
CA ILE A 992 21.40 37.58 -18.07
C ILE A 992 22.92 37.46 -17.98
N LEU A 993 23.42 36.70 -17.01
CA LEU A 993 24.83 36.40 -16.78
C LEU A 993 25.00 34.88 -16.64
N ASN A 994 26.07 34.32 -17.20
CA ASN A 994 26.46 32.94 -16.94
C ASN A 994 27.44 32.96 -15.77
N LEU A 995 27.02 32.43 -14.62
CA LEU A 995 27.75 32.52 -13.36
C LEU A 995 28.19 31.13 -12.90
N THR A 996 29.31 31.07 -12.19
CA THR A 996 29.89 29.86 -11.60
C THR A 996 29.63 29.85 -10.10
N ALA A 997 29.42 28.67 -9.53
CA ALA A 997 29.29 28.52 -8.08
C ALA A 997 30.46 29.18 -7.31
N GLY A 998 30.15 29.91 -6.24
CA GLY A 998 31.10 30.67 -5.42
C GLY A 998 31.51 32.04 -5.99
N GLN A 999 30.90 32.52 -7.08
CA GLN A 999 31.02 33.93 -7.48
C GLN A 999 30.07 34.80 -6.66
N THR A 1000 30.45 36.02 -6.31
CA THR A 1000 29.58 36.98 -5.62
C THR A 1000 29.05 38.05 -6.56
N ILE A 1001 27.79 38.47 -6.34
CA ILE A 1001 27.11 39.50 -7.12
C ILE A 1001 26.76 40.68 -6.23
N ASP A 1002 27.09 41.87 -6.71
CA ASP A 1002 26.78 43.12 -6.01
C ASP A 1002 26.33 44.24 -6.96
N VAL A 1003 25.73 45.28 -6.38
CA VAL A 1003 25.28 46.47 -7.10
C VAL A 1003 26.12 47.69 -6.68
N ALA A 1004 26.56 48.46 -7.68
CA ALA A 1004 27.28 49.70 -7.46
C ALA A 1004 26.58 50.89 -8.12
N PHE A 1005 26.62 52.02 -7.42
CA PHE A 1005 26.25 53.34 -7.91
C PHE A 1005 27.47 53.98 -8.57
N ALA A 1006 27.27 54.64 -9.72
CA ALA A 1006 28.32 55.33 -10.45
C ALA A 1006 27.95 56.79 -10.68
N ARG A 1007 28.76 57.74 -10.18
CA ARG A 1007 28.58 59.19 -10.34
C ARG A 1007 29.93 59.91 -10.29
N PRO A 1008 30.28 60.80 -11.25
CA PRO A 1008 31.57 61.51 -11.23
C PRO A 1008 31.73 62.56 -10.12
N THR A 1009 30.67 62.88 -9.37
CA THR A 1009 30.64 63.92 -8.34
C THR A 1009 30.03 63.40 -7.04
N THR A 1010 30.50 63.91 -5.91
CA THR A 1010 30.07 63.51 -4.56
C THR A 1010 28.69 64.06 -4.16
N GLY A 1011 28.08 63.48 -3.13
CA GLY A 1011 26.93 64.07 -2.43
C GLY A 1011 25.56 63.70 -2.99
N ALA A 1012 25.41 62.50 -3.57
CA ALA A 1012 24.10 61.97 -3.94
C ALA A 1012 23.51 61.14 -2.78
N THR A 1013 22.22 61.34 -2.46
CA THR A 1013 21.48 60.46 -1.56
C THR A 1013 20.75 59.40 -2.40
N ILE A 1014 21.13 58.15 -2.17
CA ILE A 1014 20.59 56.93 -2.77
C ILE A 1014 19.40 56.48 -1.93
N ASP A 1015 18.30 56.22 -2.63
CA ASP A 1015 16.94 56.04 -2.15
C ASP A 1015 16.30 57.23 -1.40
N GLN A 1016 15.04 57.49 -1.71
CA GLN A 1016 14.18 58.49 -1.06
C GLN A 1016 12.83 57.89 -0.61
N ASN A 1017 12.44 56.75 -1.18
CA ASN A 1017 11.14 56.12 -1.00
C ASN A 1017 11.37 54.68 -0.56
N ALA A 1018 10.89 54.27 0.61
CA ALA A 1018 11.18 52.94 1.15
C ALA A 1018 10.87 51.83 0.11
N ARG A 1019 11.87 50.97 -0.14
CA ARG A 1019 11.83 49.86 -1.11
C ARG A 1019 11.83 50.29 -2.60
N ALA A 1020 12.23 51.52 -2.95
CA ALA A 1020 12.29 51.94 -4.35
C ALA A 1020 13.63 51.60 -5.03
N SER A 1021 14.75 51.59 -4.30
CA SER A 1021 16.00 50.95 -4.74
C SER A 1021 15.99 49.46 -4.39
N PHE A 1022 16.31 48.60 -5.36
CA PHE A 1022 16.28 47.14 -5.18
C PHE A 1022 17.32 46.39 -6.02
N PHE A 1023 17.67 45.20 -5.55
CA PHE A 1023 18.50 44.21 -6.21
C PHE A 1023 17.73 42.89 -6.23
N GLU A 1024 17.54 42.30 -7.40
CA GLU A 1024 16.79 41.07 -7.63
C GLU A 1024 17.61 40.14 -8.52
N ILE A 1025 17.64 38.86 -8.17
CA ILE A 1025 18.39 37.83 -8.89
C ILE A 1025 17.59 36.53 -8.90
N GLU A 1026 17.55 35.89 -10.07
CA GLU A 1026 16.94 34.57 -10.26
C GLU A 1026 17.84 33.68 -11.11
N GLN A 1027 17.88 32.39 -10.81
CA GLN A 1027 18.47 31.37 -11.69
C GLN A 1027 17.46 30.99 -12.78
N ILE A 1028 17.86 31.18 -14.04
CA ILE A 1028 17.06 30.81 -15.21
C ILE A 1028 17.56 29.49 -15.81
N GLN A 1029 16.66 28.84 -16.55
CA GLN A 1029 16.81 27.44 -16.99
C GLN A 1029 17.79 27.26 -18.15
#